data_AF-A0A3B1ADR9-F1
#
_entry.id   AF-A0A3B1ADR9-F1
#
_cell.length_a   1.000
_cell.length_b   1.000
_cell.length_c   1.000
_cell.angle_alpha   90.00
_cell.angle_beta   90.00
_cell.angle_gamma   90.00
#
_symmetry.space_group_name_H-M   'P 1'
#
loop_
_entity.id
_entity.type
_entity.pdbx_description
1 polymer ?
#
loop_
_entity_poly.entity_id
_entity_poly.type
_entity_poly.pdbx_seq_one_letter_code
_entity_poly.pdbx_strand_id
1 'polypeptide(L)'
;MSEAYTIKMPKLSDTMEEGVVVSWEKQLGDKVQRGDIVATVETDKAIMDVEVFKEGYLSGPLAAEDSTVQVGDAMAFLVASADDVSSEANTESNTIPSETPVANTASVEPNVTDEIPADAYAIKMPKLSDTMEEGVMVSWEKNLGDKIERGDVVAQVETDKAIMDVEVFKEGYLSGPIAEEDSTIAVGDAIAFLVAETSQVLDSKKTASSPSSKQETSSKIKSEPHGTHKAKTTIPAMPSGATPAPRPRNGKATPYARQLAGAHGIDLNSITGTGLDGLIIAADVMNSEVQKTSTKRIYQVPGVGRQMSAMEKAVAHNMEYSLSMPLFRVTVNIDPNSLKTASKAKGVSLTVALAKAAAMAIAEFPIINAVYQHEDRIVERDEIDIGIAVSTDGMGLVVPVLRDVANKDVSELGTSWKDLVDRARIRRLKPEEFSNPTFTISNMGMLGVSHFDAIPSPGTSAIFAIATTGPEGMPVTITADHRIVNGADAAQFLKVFKTHVENPQWLDSAASSSQLVQAPASSGFEIPKGDWDYDVVVIGGGPGGEDAARDLVEHGYKVAMVNDSAFPGGECLWRGCIPSKAWRAAADRIRDRADDGHLGIEGTKQAKLNWKKLEKTRKNVLETRGAMALNTDKGVKINVMQGFASFEDAHHVFVDSSGNQNDPHIRSVSADKAKGKSISFGCAIVATGAPPFVPPIPGAHECMDTGGVLTSDTVWSLKETPKRIGVIGGGAIGVEMAQIFQDFGAKVLLLEGMDRILAEVENEVAKQLTDVLNSDKRLTIETSAKVVAIKGTPGNMKITFEDAQGKKRNFACDYVIMATGKRPALEPLKLDKAGVAIENGVIKADAQSKTSVPHIFAVGDVVGGLMLAHTAGQQGRVAAATICGEYMAYDQDKDSGVIFTRPEAAFVGLSMAQAKEKGIDAAEIKVPMSIDAKAMINNETHGLLKIVADKVSHRIIGVHYLADHADTLIGEGVMMVAGELTLDTVAQAIHPHPTQTELFGDMARRLLSRLRRAEKRAAKAKK
;
A
#
# COMPACT_ATOMS: atom_id res chain seq x y z
N MET A 1 -42.87 -33.73 -9.63
CA MET A 1 -41.49 -34.12 -9.99
C MET A 1 -40.58 -33.07 -9.39
N SER A 2 -39.57 -33.48 -8.63
CA SER A 2 -38.58 -32.56 -8.02
C SER A 2 -37.86 -31.79 -9.12
N GLU A 3 -37.78 -30.47 -9.01
CA GLU A 3 -37.03 -29.63 -9.95
C GLU A 3 -35.58 -30.08 -10.01
N ALA A 4 -35.08 -30.32 -11.23
CA ALA A 4 -33.70 -30.70 -11.46
C ALA A 4 -32.78 -29.52 -11.12
N TYR A 5 -31.75 -29.78 -10.31
CA TYR A 5 -30.81 -28.74 -9.92
C TYR A 5 -29.80 -28.51 -11.04
N THR A 6 -29.70 -27.28 -11.54
CA THR A 6 -28.84 -26.95 -12.67
C THR A 6 -27.42 -26.67 -12.18
N ILE A 7 -26.45 -27.42 -12.69
CA ILE A 7 -25.01 -27.13 -12.52
C ILE A 7 -24.66 -26.08 -13.58
N LYS A 8 -24.22 -24.89 -13.15
CA LYS A 8 -23.91 -23.75 -14.02
C LYS A 8 -22.42 -23.47 -14.09
N MET A 9 -21.97 -22.83 -15.17
CA MET A 9 -20.59 -22.35 -15.29
C MET A 9 -20.28 -21.31 -14.20
N PRO A 10 -19.31 -21.55 -13.29
CA PRO A 10 -19.00 -20.63 -12.21
C PRO A 10 -18.23 -19.40 -12.70
N LYS A 11 -18.44 -18.27 -12.03
CA LYS A 11 -17.64 -17.05 -12.26
C LYS A 11 -16.36 -17.12 -11.43
N LEU A 12 -15.22 -17.34 -12.09
CA LEU A 12 -13.93 -17.50 -11.41
C LEU A 12 -13.10 -16.21 -11.32
N SER A 13 -13.50 -15.15 -12.04
CA SER A 13 -12.94 -13.81 -11.86
C SER A 13 -13.96 -12.73 -12.24
N ASP A 14 -13.81 -11.52 -11.70
CA ASP A 14 -14.73 -10.40 -11.95
C ASP A 14 -14.87 -10.02 -13.43
N THR A 15 -13.87 -10.35 -14.25
CA THR A 15 -13.79 -10.08 -15.68
C THR A 15 -14.16 -11.26 -16.57
N MET A 16 -14.53 -12.42 -16.01
CA MET A 16 -14.85 -13.63 -16.77
C MET A 16 -16.30 -13.58 -17.29
N GLU A 17 -16.45 -13.73 -18.61
CA GLU A 17 -17.75 -13.85 -19.28
C GLU A 17 -18.03 -15.30 -19.73
N GLU A 18 -16.99 -16.10 -20.00
CA GLU A 18 -17.10 -17.50 -20.45
C GLU A 18 -15.95 -18.38 -19.93
N GLY A 19 -16.16 -19.70 -19.89
CA GLY A 19 -15.15 -20.70 -19.50
C GLY A 19 -15.21 -21.95 -20.38
N VAL A 20 -14.10 -22.68 -20.46
CA VAL A 20 -13.99 -23.93 -21.25
C VAL A 20 -14.08 -25.13 -20.31
N VAL A 21 -14.93 -26.11 -20.64
CA VAL A 21 -15.01 -27.37 -19.89
C VAL A 21 -13.85 -28.27 -20.29
N VAL A 22 -12.92 -28.55 -19.39
CA VAL A 22 -11.70 -29.34 -19.66
C VAL A 22 -11.99 -30.84 -19.56
N SER A 23 -12.66 -31.26 -18.49
CA SER A 23 -13.00 -32.66 -18.25
C SER A 23 -14.22 -32.79 -17.33
N TRP A 24 -14.98 -33.87 -17.48
CA TRP A 24 -15.96 -34.28 -16.48
C TRP A 24 -15.38 -35.34 -15.54
N GLU A 25 -15.40 -35.07 -14.23
CA GLU A 25 -14.86 -35.96 -13.19
C GLU A 25 -15.89 -37.02 -12.73
N LYS A 26 -17.14 -36.89 -13.18
CA LYS A 26 -18.27 -37.79 -12.91
C LYS A 26 -19.00 -38.14 -14.20
N GLN A 27 -19.47 -39.38 -14.34
CA GLN A 27 -20.22 -39.83 -15.50
C GLN A 27 -21.73 -39.62 -15.33
N LEU A 28 -22.45 -39.58 -16.46
CA LEU A 28 -23.91 -39.49 -16.46
C LEU A 28 -24.51 -40.67 -15.68
N GLY A 29 -25.33 -40.38 -14.67
CA GLY A 29 -25.92 -41.33 -13.74
C GLY A 29 -25.15 -41.53 -12.43
N ASP A 30 -23.96 -40.93 -12.27
CA ASP A 30 -23.21 -41.02 -11.02
C ASP A 30 -23.89 -40.26 -9.89
N LYS A 31 -23.80 -40.83 -8.68
CA LYS A 31 -24.26 -40.17 -7.46
C LYS A 31 -23.24 -39.11 -7.04
N VAL A 32 -23.71 -37.87 -6.94
CA VAL A 32 -22.96 -36.69 -6.49
C VAL A 32 -23.34 -36.40 -5.05
N GLN A 33 -22.35 -36.30 -4.15
CA GLN A 33 -22.55 -35.86 -2.76
C GLN A 33 -22.23 -34.37 -2.63
N ARG A 34 -22.74 -33.74 -1.56
CA ARG A 34 -22.42 -32.34 -1.25
C ARG A 34 -20.90 -32.21 -1.05
N GLY A 35 -20.28 -31.43 -1.91
CA GLY A 35 -18.85 -31.16 -1.94
C GLY A 35 -18.03 -32.05 -2.90
N ASP A 36 -18.70 -32.85 -3.73
CA ASP A 36 -18.05 -33.59 -4.80
C ASP A 36 -17.68 -32.66 -5.97
N ILE A 37 -16.50 -32.88 -6.54
CA ILE A 37 -16.08 -32.28 -7.81
C ILE A 37 -16.74 -33.05 -8.96
N VAL A 38 -17.39 -32.31 -9.87
CA VAL A 38 -18.11 -32.90 -11.02
C VAL A 38 -17.46 -32.61 -12.36
N ALA A 39 -16.73 -31.50 -12.51
CA ALA A 39 -16.04 -31.12 -13.74
C ALA A 39 -14.82 -30.24 -13.44
N THR A 40 -13.89 -30.16 -14.37
CA THR A 40 -12.76 -29.23 -14.36
C THR A 40 -12.97 -28.19 -15.46
N VAL A 41 -12.83 -26.90 -15.16
CA VAL A 41 -13.01 -25.80 -16.12
C VAL A 41 -11.76 -24.92 -16.21
N GLU A 42 -11.48 -24.40 -17.40
CA GLU A 42 -10.35 -23.52 -17.71
C GLU A 42 -10.83 -22.13 -18.13
N THR A 43 -10.09 -21.14 -17.70
CA THR A 43 -10.25 -19.72 -18.03
C THR A 43 -8.95 -19.15 -18.56
N ASP A 44 -8.96 -17.90 -19.02
CA ASP A 44 -7.76 -17.16 -19.43
C ASP A 44 -6.71 -16.98 -18.30
N LYS A 45 -7.08 -17.26 -17.04
CA LYS A 45 -6.27 -16.99 -15.85
C LYS A 45 -6.04 -18.19 -14.93
N ALA A 46 -6.91 -19.20 -14.95
CA ALA A 46 -6.83 -20.35 -14.04
C ALA A 46 -7.60 -21.57 -14.55
N ILE A 47 -7.17 -22.76 -14.11
CA ILE A 47 -7.88 -24.03 -14.22
C ILE A 47 -8.39 -24.38 -12.82
N MET A 48 -9.69 -24.68 -12.67
CA MET A 48 -10.32 -24.95 -11.38
C MET A 48 -11.38 -26.05 -11.46
N ASP A 49 -11.56 -26.73 -10.33
CA ASP A 49 -12.55 -27.78 -10.15
C ASP A 49 -13.93 -27.19 -9.79
N VAL A 50 -14.99 -27.72 -10.40
CA VAL A 50 -16.38 -27.36 -10.15
C VAL A 50 -16.94 -28.30 -9.07
N GLU A 51 -17.07 -27.77 -7.85
CA GLU A 51 -17.67 -28.46 -6.70
C GLU A 51 -19.19 -28.23 -6.65
N VAL A 52 -19.98 -29.28 -6.39
CA VAL A 52 -21.45 -29.18 -6.30
C VAL A 52 -21.93 -29.36 -4.87
N PHE A 53 -22.72 -28.39 -4.41
CA PHE A 53 -23.19 -28.33 -3.01
C PHE A 53 -24.53 -29.01 -2.75
N LYS A 54 -25.09 -29.72 -3.74
CA LYS A 54 -26.35 -30.46 -3.64
C LYS A 54 -26.14 -31.94 -3.95
N GLU A 55 -26.79 -32.81 -3.19
CA GLU A 55 -26.79 -34.25 -3.48
C GLU A 55 -27.79 -34.59 -4.59
N GLY A 56 -27.42 -35.53 -5.45
CA GLY A 56 -28.28 -35.99 -6.55
C GLY A 56 -27.57 -36.95 -7.49
N TYR A 57 -28.21 -37.26 -8.63
CA TYR A 57 -27.62 -38.06 -9.71
C TYR A 57 -27.37 -37.17 -10.92
N LEU A 58 -26.16 -37.25 -11.47
CA LEU A 58 -25.75 -36.44 -12.62
C LEU A 58 -26.57 -36.80 -13.87
N SER A 59 -27.26 -35.82 -14.44
CA SER A 59 -28.17 -35.94 -15.57
C SER A 59 -27.80 -34.95 -16.66
N GLY A 60 -27.98 -35.36 -17.92
CA GLY A 60 -27.55 -34.62 -19.10
C GLY A 60 -28.60 -33.62 -19.63
N PRO A 61 -28.27 -32.93 -20.74
CA PRO A 61 -27.02 -33.05 -21.49
C PRO A 61 -25.85 -32.40 -20.74
N LEU A 62 -24.70 -33.07 -20.80
CA LEU A 62 -23.42 -32.53 -20.31
C LEU A 62 -22.86 -31.60 -21.39
N ALA A 63 -22.38 -30.42 -21.02
CA ALA A 63 -21.58 -29.59 -21.91
C ALA A 63 -20.37 -30.40 -22.41
N ALA A 64 -20.10 -30.34 -23.71
CA ALA A 64 -19.02 -31.12 -24.31
C ALA A 64 -17.65 -30.68 -23.73
N GLU A 65 -16.73 -31.62 -23.57
CA GLU A 65 -15.33 -31.27 -23.29
C GLU A 65 -14.79 -30.39 -24.43
N ASP A 66 -13.94 -29.43 -24.08
CA ASP A 66 -13.45 -28.34 -24.93
C ASP A 66 -14.51 -27.33 -25.41
N SER A 67 -15.76 -27.41 -24.91
CA SER A 67 -16.78 -26.41 -25.24
C SER A 67 -16.73 -25.20 -24.32
N THR A 68 -16.92 -24.02 -24.91
CA THR A 68 -17.04 -22.74 -24.21
C THR A 68 -18.49 -22.54 -23.75
N VAL A 69 -18.68 -22.33 -22.44
CA VAL A 69 -19.98 -22.07 -21.81
C VAL A 69 -19.93 -20.69 -21.15
N GLN A 70 -20.97 -19.87 -21.35
CA GLN A 70 -21.05 -18.55 -20.71
C GLN A 70 -21.25 -18.70 -19.21
N VAL A 71 -20.68 -17.80 -18.42
CA VAL A 71 -20.85 -17.77 -16.97
C VAL A 71 -22.34 -17.69 -16.64
N GLY A 72 -22.83 -18.62 -15.80
CA GLY A 72 -24.23 -18.73 -15.43
C GLY A 72 -25.10 -19.63 -16.32
N ASP A 73 -24.61 -20.07 -17.48
CA ASP A 73 -25.30 -21.04 -18.34
C ASP A 73 -25.18 -22.47 -17.79
N ALA A 74 -26.16 -23.31 -18.13
CA ALA A 74 -26.23 -24.70 -17.67
C ALA A 74 -25.16 -25.57 -18.33
N MET A 75 -24.38 -26.27 -17.50
CA MET A 75 -23.41 -27.28 -17.90
C MET A 75 -23.95 -28.71 -17.77
N ALA A 76 -24.79 -28.97 -16.76
CA ALA A 76 -25.46 -30.26 -16.52
C ALA A 76 -26.59 -30.10 -15.49
N PHE A 77 -27.27 -31.20 -15.13
CA PHE A 77 -28.34 -31.21 -14.12
C PHE A 77 -28.13 -32.29 -13.06
N LEU A 78 -28.69 -32.11 -11.86
CA LEU A 78 -28.84 -33.15 -10.86
C LEU A 78 -30.32 -33.49 -10.67
N VAL A 79 -30.63 -34.77 -10.71
CA VAL A 79 -31.97 -35.31 -10.43
C VAL A 79 -32.00 -36.10 -9.11
N ALA A 80 -33.17 -36.18 -8.49
CA ALA A 80 -33.31 -36.75 -7.14
C ALA A 80 -33.18 -38.27 -7.09
N SER A 81 -33.45 -38.99 -8.19
CA SER A 81 -33.38 -40.45 -8.26
C SER A 81 -32.61 -40.92 -9.50
N ALA A 82 -32.00 -42.10 -9.41
CA ALA A 82 -31.29 -42.73 -10.53
C ALA A 82 -32.22 -43.05 -11.72
N ASP A 83 -33.53 -43.20 -11.46
CA ASP A 83 -34.54 -43.50 -12.48
C ASP A 83 -34.91 -42.26 -13.32
N ASP A 84 -34.58 -41.05 -12.85
CA ASP A 84 -34.87 -39.77 -13.52
C ASP A 84 -33.70 -39.26 -14.40
N VAL A 85 -32.61 -40.04 -14.49
CA VAL A 85 -31.41 -39.67 -15.25
C VAL A 85 -31.70 -39.77 -16.76
N SER A 86 -31.52 -38.67 -17.48
CA SER A 86 -31.70 -38.58 -18.94
C SER A 86 -30.44 -38.06 -19.61
N SER A 87 -30.20 -38.46 -20.85
CA SER A 87 -29.13 -37.90 -21.71
C SER A 87 -29.61 -36.73 -22.58
N GLU A 88 -30.92 -36.49 -22.65
CA GLU A 88 -31.56 -35.44 -23.44
C GLU A 88 -32.26 -34.43 -22.51
N ALA A 89 -32.19 -33.14 -22.87
CA ALA A 89 -32.82 -32.07 -22.12
C ALA A 89 -34.34 -32.25 -22.14
N ASN A 90 -34.98 -32.36 -20.98
CA ASN A 90 -36.43 -32.28 -20.86
C ASN A 90 -36.87 -30.82 -21.04
N THR A 91 -36.81 -30.34 -22.27
CA THR A 91 -37.42 -29.08 -22.73
C THR A 91 -38.64 -29.41 -23.59
N GLU A 92 -39.84 -29.28 -23.03
CA GLU A 92 -41.03 -29.13 -23.87
C GLU A 92 -41.03 -27.72 -24.48
N SER A 93 -40.57 -27.64 -25.73
CA SER A 93 -40.41 -26.44 -26.55
C SER A 93 -41.71 -26.02 -27.25
N ASN A 94 -41.95 -24.72 -27.40
CA ASN A 94 -42.69 -24.20 -28.56
C ASN A 94 -42.15 -22.82 -29.00
N THR A 95 -41.76 -22.75 -30.26
CA THR A 95 -41.00 -21.68 -30.93
C THR A 95 -41.86 -20.74 -31.81
N ILE A 96 -41.64 -19.41 -31.68
CA ILE A 96 -41.31 -18.35 -32.70
C ILE A 96 -42.34 -18.12 -33.86
N PRO A 97 -42.78 -16.87 -34.27
CA PRO A 97 -41.91 -15.74 -34.71
C PRO A 97 -42.37 -14.25 -34.56
N SER A 98 -41.35 -13.38 -34.51
CA SER A 98 -41.13 -12.01 -35.08
C SER A 98 -42.18 -10.87 -35.04
N GLU A 99 -41.64 -9.65 -34.91
CA GLU A 99 -42.17 -8.27 -35.17
C GLU A 99 -42.97 -7.53 -34.07
N THR A 100 -42.43 -6.37 -33.66
CA THR A 100 -43.08 -5.21 -33.01
C THR A 100 -44.29 -4.67 -33.78
N PRO A 101 -45.06 -3.71 -33.24
CA PRO A 101 -45.63 -3.52 -31.90
C PRO A 101 -47.17 -3.39 -32.04
N VAL A 102 -47.89 -3.03 -30.96
CA VAL A 102 -49.09 -2.14 -30.94
C VAL A 102 -50.02 -2.50 -29.78
N ALA A 103 -50.29 -1.46 -29.00
CA ALA A 103 -51.29 -1.34 -27.95
C ALA A 103 -52.69 -1.81 -28.38
N ASN A 104 -53.51 -2.26 -27.43
CA ASN A 104 -54.57 -1.44 -26.83
C ASN A 104 -55.55 -2.34 -26.04
N THR A 105 -55.88 -1.90 -24.82
CA THR A 105 -57.22 -1.86 -24.19
C THR A 105 -58.11 -3.10 -24.26
N ALA A 106 -58.81 -3.53 -23.21
CA ALA A 106 -59.06 -3.02 -21.87
C ALA A 106 -59.84 -4.10 -21.12
N SER A 107 -59.76 -4.05 -19.78
CA SER A 107 -60.83 -4.28 -18.78
C SER A 107 -61.73 -5.53 -18.94
N VAL A 108 -61.92 -6.35 -17.92
CA VAL A 108 -62.62 -6.02 -16.66
C VAL A 108 -62.29 -7.10 -15.60
N GLU A 109 -62.06 -6.66 -14.36
CA GLU A 109 -61.89 -7.44 -13.11
C GLU A 109 -63.11 -8.30 -12.74
N PRO A 110 -62.99 -9.20 -11.73
CA PRO A 110 -63.35 -8.76 -10.38
C PRO A 110 -62.36 -9.16 -9.27
N ASN A 111 -62.31 -8.25 -8.28
CA ASN A 111 -61.68 -8.26 -6.95
C ASN A 111 -61.83 -9.52 -6.09
N VAL A 112 -60.77 -9.85 -5.34
CA VAL A 112 -60.69 -9.76 -3.86
C VAL A 112 -59.22 -9.42 -3.48
N THR A 113 -58.98 -8.31 -2.78
CA THR A 113 -57.66 -7.88 -2.27
C THR A 113 -57.63 -8.01 -0.75
N ASP A 114 -56.69 -8.79 -0.22
CA ASP A 114 -56.30 -8.75 1.19
C ASP A 114 -55.34 -7.56 1.39
N GLU A 115 -55.83 -6.45 1.94
CA GLU A 115 -55.01 -5.27 2.23
C GLU A 115 -54.24 -5.43 3.55
N ILE A 116 -52.94 -5.09 3.52
CA ILE A 116 -52.07 -5.02 4.70
C ILE A 116 -52.58 -3.90 5.63
N PRO A 117 -52.74 -4.15 6.95
CA PRO A 117 -53.21 -3.14 7.90
C PRO A 117 -52.35 -1.86 7.86
N ALA A 118 -52.99 -0.68 7.89
CA ALA A 118 -52.32 0.62 7.76
C ALA A 118 -51.31 0.94 8.88
N ASP A 119 -51.34 0.18 9.97
CA ASP A 119 -50.48 0.25 11.16
C ASP A 119 -49.38 -0.83 11.21
N ALA A 120 -49.27 -1.68 10.18
CA ALA A 120 -48.24 -2.72 10.08
C ALA A 120 -46.82 -2.12 9.95
N TYR A 121 -45.87 -2.68 10.69
CA TYR A 121 -44.46 -2.26 10.65
C TYR A 121 -43.66 -3.12 9.67
N ALA A 122 -43.13 -2.52 8.62
CA ALA A 122 -42.29 -3.21 7.65
C ALA A 122 -40.92 -3.55 8.23
N ILE A 123 -40.59 -4.84 8.24
CA ILE A 123 -39.23 -5.34 8.42
C ILE A 123 -38.54 -5.21 7.07
N LYS A 124 -37.43 -4.46 7.00
CA LYS A 124 -36.74 -4.14 5.75
C LYS A 124 -35.38 -4.81 5.67
N MET A 125 -34.91 -5.08 4.45
CA MET A 125 -33.56 -5.59 4.20
C MET A 125 -32.52 -4.58 4.75
N PRO A 126 -31.72 -4.93 5.77
CA PRO A 126 -30.77 -4.01 6.38
C PRO A 126 -29.54 -3.80 5.48
N LYS A 127 -28.97 -2.59 5.51
CA LYS A 127 -27.67 -2.32 4.90
C LYS A 127 -26.56 -2.77 5.84
N LEU A 128 -25.97 -3.94 5.57
CA LEU A 128 -24.99 -4.57 6.45
C LEU A 128 -23.53 -4.31 6.03
N SER A 129 -23.31 -3.76 4.84
CA SER A 129 -22.02 -3.32 4.32
C SER A 129 -22.20 -2.04 3.50
N ASP A 130 -21.21 -1.13 3.53
CA ASP A 130 -21.28 0.16 2.82
C ASP A 130 -21.43 0.01 1.30
N THR A 131 -21.02 -1.13 0.75
CA THR A 131 -21.08 -1.50 -0.68
C THR A 131 -22.32 -2.32 -1.07
N MET A 132 -23.16 -2.70 -0.12
CA MET A 132 -24.30 -3.58 -0.34
C MET A 132 -25.49 -2.81 -0.93
N GLU A 133 -25.94 -3.21 -2.11
CA GLU A 133 -27.17 -2.71 -2.76
C GLU A 133 -28.32 -3.72 -2.67
N GLU A 134 -28.02 -5.01 -2.53
CA GLU A 134 -28.97 -6.11 -2.38
C GLU A 134 -28.43 -7.20 -1.41
N GLY A 135 -29.33 -8.01 -0.84
CA GLY A 135 -28.99 -9.13 0.05
C GLY A 135 -29.85 -10.34 -0.24
N VAL A 136 -29.32 -11.53 0.04
CA VAL A 136 -30.04 -12.80 -0.20
C VAL A 136 -30.65 -13.28 1.11
N MET A 137 -31.94 -13.63 1.11
CA MET A 137 -32.59 -14.25 2.26
C MET A 137 -32.10 -15.70 2.44
N VAL A 138 -31.48 -16.04 3.56
CA VAL A 138 -30.92 -17.40 3.78
C VAL A 138 -31.92 -18.30 4.50
N SER A 139 -32.49 -17.82 5.61
CA SER A 139 -33.48 -18.57 6.38
C SER A 139 -34.35 -17.63 7.23
N TRP A 140 -35.59 -18.04 7.50
CA TRP A 140 -36.40 -17.41 8.55
C TRP A 140 -36.22 -18.14 9.89
N GLU A 141 -35.86 -17.40 10.93
CA GLU A 141 -35.69 -17.93 12.30
C GLU A 141 -37.01 -17.92 13.10
N LYS A 142 -38.06 -17.34 12.52
CA LYS A 142 -39.40 -17.20 13.11
C LYS A 142 -40.47 -17.53 12.08
N ASN A 143 -41.52 -18.21 12.51
CA ASN A 143 -42.63 -18.60 11.65
C ASN A 143 -43.69 -17.50 11.58
N LEU A 144 -44.50 -17.53 10.52
CA LEU A 144 -45.62 -16.62 10.35
C LEU A 144 -46.61 -16.76 11.53
N GLY A 145 -46.95 -15.64 12.15
CA GLY A 145 -47.76 -15.55 13.37
C GLY A 145 -46.99 -15.61 14.69
N ASP A 146 -45.66 -15.84 14.67
CA ASP A 146 -44.84 -15.84 15.88
C ASP A 146 -44.74 -14.44 16.48
N LYS A 147 -44.78 -14.38 17.82
CA LYS A 147 -44.56 -13.14 18.56
C LYS A 147 -43.07 -12.79 18.52
N ILE A 148 -42.77 -11.59 18.05
CA ILE A 148 -41.43 -11.02 17.95
C ILE A 148 -41.26 -10.00 19.08
N GLU A 149 -40.21 -10.18 19.88
CA GLU A 149 -39.81 -9.23 20.93
C GLU A 149 -38.64 -8.35 20.48
N ARG A 150 -38.44 -7.20 21.13
CA ARG A 150 -37.41 -6.25 20.72
C ARG A 150 -36.01 -6.89 20.85
N GLY A 151 -35.31 -7.02 19.72
CA GLY A 151 -33.99 -7.64 19.63
C GLY A 151 -34.02 -9.11 19.21
N ASP A 152 -35.20 -9.67 18.89
CA ASP A 152 -35.29 -11.00 18.31
C ASP A 152 -34.73 -11.01 16.88
N VAL A 153 -33.92 -12.02 16.59
CA VAL A 153 -33.53 -12.39 15.23
C VAL A 153 -34.74 -13.04 14.55
N VAL A 154 -35.14 -12.49 13.41
CA VAL A 154 -36.28 -13.00 12.63
C VAL A 154 -35.86 -13.76 11.38
N ALA A 155 -34.69 -13.46 10.84
CA ALA A 155 -34.16 -14.09 9.63
C ALA A 155 -32.64 -13.99 9.54
N GLN A 156 -31.99 -14.85 8.76
CA GLN A 156 -30.60 -14.73 8.36
C GLN A 156 -30.53 -14.25 6.91
N VAL A 157 -29.65 -13.30 6.63
CA VAL A 157 -29.42 -12.78 5.28
C VAL A 157 -27.94 -12.87 4.92
N GLU A 158 -27.66 -13.27 3.68
CA GLU A 158 -26.33 -13.37 3.11
C GLU A 158 -26.00 -12.12 2.31
N THR A 159 -24.79 -11.64 2.54
CA THR A 159 -24.18 -10.52 1.82
C THR A 159 -22.95 -11.00 1.08
N ASP A 160 -22.37 -10.14 0.25
CA ASP A 160 -21.08 -10.34 -0.42
C ASP A 160 -19.91 -10.65 0.54
N LYS A 161 -20.08 -10.48 1.85
CA LYS A 161 -19.01 -10.58 2.86
C LYS A 161 -19.31 -11.55 4.01
N ALA A 162 -20.57 -11.75 4.37
CA ALA A 162 -20.98 -12.61 5.50
C ALA A 162 -22.49 -12.93 5.50
N ILE A 163 -22.85 -14.02 6.18
CA ILE A 163 -24.22 -14.30 6.62
C ILE A 163 -24.44 -13.61 7.97
N MET A 164 -25.53 -12.87 8.11
CA MET A 164 -25.83 -12.07 9.29
C MET A 164 -27.30 -12.18 9.69
N ASP A 165 -27.53 -12.08 10.99
CA ASP A 165 -28.85 -12.14 11.61
C ASP A 165 -29.58 -10.78 11.48
N VAL A 166 -30.83 -10.80 11.02
CA VAL A 166 -31.73 -9.65 10.97
C VAL A 166 -32.49 -9.55 12.27
N GLU A 167 -32.07 -8.63 13.14
CA GLU A 167 -32.76 -8.32 14.39
C GLU A 167 -33.86 -7.26 14.21
N VAL A 168 -35.03 -7.48 14.82
CA VAL A 168 -36.14 -6.53 14.76
C VAL A 168 -36.32 -5.79 16.09
N PHE A 169 -36.31 -4.47 16.03
CA PHE A 169 -36.35 -3.61 17.22
C PHE A 169 -37.75 -3.19 17.67
N LYS A 170 -38.81 -3.80 17.11
CA LYS A 170 -40.21 -3.50 17.42
C LYS A 170 -40.95 -4.79 17.75
N GLU A 171 -41.82 -4.73 18.75
CA GLU A 171 -42.65 -5.86 19.17
C GLU A 171 -43.89 -5.98 18.27
N GLY A 172 -44.28 -7.22 17.96
CA GLY A 172 -45.47 -7.51 17.15
C GLY A 172 -45.52 -8.98 16.76
N TYR A 173 -46.47 -9.35 15.90
CA TYR A 173 -46.58 -10.70 15.34
C TYR A 173 -46.11 -10.69 13.89
N LEU A 174 -45.29 -11.66 13.51
CA LEU A 174 -44.75 -11.78 12.16
C LEU A 174 -45.89 -12.06 11.17
N SER A 175 -46.04 -11.20 10.17
CA SER A 175 -47.09 -11.26 9.15
C SER A 175 -46.48 -11.21 7.77
N GLY A 176 -47.05 -12.00 6.85
CA GLY A 176 -46.67 -11.98 5.45
C GLY A 176 -47.16 -10.70 4.73
N PRO A 177 -46.75 -10.52 3.47
CA PRO A 177 -45.93 -11.43 2.67
C PRO A 177 -44.48 -11.49 3.17
N ILE A 178 -43.96 -12.71 3.35
CA ILE A 178 -42.55 -12.96 3.72
C ILE A 178 -41.73 -13.19 2.44
N ALA A 179 -40.51 -12.64 2.41
CA ALA A 179 -39.57 -12.92 1.33
C ALA A 179 -39.17 -14.40 1.32
N GLU A 180 -39.10 -15.01 0.12
CA GLU A 180 -38.72 -16.42 0.00
C GLU A 180 -37.24 -16.62 0.32
N GLU A 181 -36.90 -17.77 0.91
CA GLU A 181 -35.49 -18.19 1.06
C GLU A 181 -34.83 -18.28 -0.33
N ASP A 182 -33.55 -17.94 -0.39
CA ASP A 182 -32.73 -17.73 -1.59
C ASP A 182 -33.16 -16.56 -2.51
N SER A 183 -34.14 -15.74 -2.11
CA SER A 183 -34.53 -14.56 -2.89
C SER A 183 -33.62 -13.34 -2.60
N THR A 184 -33.23 -12.65 -3.67
CA THR A 184 -32.43 -11.42 -3.60
C THR A 184 -33.34 -10.21 -3.43
N ILE A 185 -33.15 -9.43 -2.36
CA ILE A 185 -33.97 -8.26 -2.03
C ILE A 185 -33.06 -7.03 -1.91
N ALA A 186 -33.47 -5.93 -2.54
CA ALA A 186 -32.74 -4.67 -2.47
C ALA A 186 -32.72 -4.10 -1.04
N VAL A 187 -31.61 -3.49 -0.66
CA VAL A 187 -31.45 -2.86 0.65
C VAL A 187 -32.52 -1.76 0.84
N GLY A 188 -33.30 -1.87 1.91
CA GLY A 188 -34.40 -0.95 2.24
C GLY A 188 -35.80 -1.39 1.80
N ASP A 189 -35.92 -2.44 0.99
CA ASP A 189 -37.20 -3.05 0.64
C ASP A 189 -37.72 -3.98 1.76
N ALA A 190 -39.04 -4.15 1.84
CA ALA A 190 -39.67 -4.94 2.89
C ALA A 190 -39.50 -6.44 2.65
N ILE A 191 -39.05 -7.15 3.69
CA ILE A 191 -38.89 -8.61 3.71
C ILE A 191 -40.01 -9.31 4.47
N ALA A 192 -40.68 -8.64 5.40
CA ALA A 192 -41.90 -9.08 6.09
C ALA A 192 -42.56 -7.90 6.84
N PHE A 193 -43.69 -8.12 7.50
CA PHE A 193 -44.37 -7.12 8.32
C PHE A 193 -44.60 -7.60 9.76
N LEU A 194 -44.72 -6.66 10.69
CA LEU A 194 -45.23 -6.91 12.04
C LEU A 194 -46.58 -6.25 12.24
N VAL A 195 -47.53 -7.01 12.79
CA VAL A 195 -48.88 -6.53 13.16
C VAL A 195 -49.07 -6.59 14.68
N ALA A 196 -49.97 -5.77 15.22
CA ALA A 196 -50.12 -5.61 16.67
C ALA A 196 -50.86 -6.79 17.33
N GLU A 197 -51.78 -7.44 16.61
CA GLU A 197 -52.59 -8.55 17.10
C GLU A 197 -52.48 -9.77 16.19
N THR A 198 -52.57 -10.98 16.75
CA THR A 198 -52.53 -12.24 16.00
C THR A 198 -53.68 -12.37 14.99
N SER A 199 -54.79 -11.65 15.22
CA SER A 199 -55.95 -11.58 14.33
C SER A 199 -55.67 -10.85 13.01
N GLN A 200 -54.56 -10.12 12.92
CA GLN A 200 -54.16 -9.31 11.76
C GLN A 200 -53.05 -9.97 10.92
N VAL A 201 -52.63 -11.18 11.28
CA VAL A 201 -51.56 -11.90 10.59
C VAL A 201 -52.07 -12.39 9.23
N LEU A 202 -51.44 -11.91 8.16
CA LEU A 202 -51.74 -12.29 6.78
C LEU A 202 -50.80 -13.39 6.31
N ASP A 203 -51.36 -14.44 5.72
CA ASP A 203 -50.63 -15.56 5.12
C ASP A 203 -50.82 -15.51 3.59
N SER A 204 -49.83 -15.04 2.85
CA SER A 204 -49.88 -15.11 1.39
C SER A 204 -48.49 -15.12 0.73
N LYS A 205 -48.19 -16.24 0.06
CA LYS A 205 -47.22 -16.30 -1.05
C LYS A 205 -47.84 -15.71 -2.31
N LYS A 206 -47.57 -14.43 -2.63
CA LYS A 206 -47.30 -13.88 -3.98
C LYS A 206 -47.26 -12.34 -4.03
N THR A 207 -46.32 -11.87 -4.87
CA THR A 207 -46.22 -10.60 -5.62
C THR A 207 -45.47 -9.40 -5.02
N ALA A 208 -44.39 -9.04 -5.72
CA ALA A 208 -43.55 -7.85 -5.57
C ALA A 208 -44.09 -6.62 -6.33
N SER A 209 -43.86 -5.41 -5.82
CA SER A 209 -43.39 -4.21 -6.56
C SER A 209 -43.42 -2.94 -5.68
N SER A 210 -42.34 -2.15 -5.76
CA SER A 210 -42.14 -0.85 -5.08
C SER A 210 -43.12 0.24 -5.57
N PRO A 211 -43.38 1.33 -4.81
CA PRO A 211 -42.68 2.59 -5.16
C PRO A 211 -42.37 3.59 -4.02
N SER A 212 -41.37 4.41 -4.32
CA SER A 212 -40.97 5.73 -3.78
C SER A 212 -42.05 6.64 -3.15
N SER A 213 -41.75 7.31 -2.03
CA SER A 213 -41.67 8.79 -1.93
C SER A 213 -41.47 9.36 -0.51
N LYS A 214 -40.63 10.42 -0.46
CA LYS A 214 -40.50 11.54 0.49
C LYS A 214 -41.61 11.74 1.55
N GLN A 215 -41.27 12.04 2.81
CA GLN A 215 -41.17 13.42 3.38
C GLN A 215 -41.12 13.44 4.94
N GLU A 216 -40.14 14.18 5.46
CA GLU A 216 -40.17 15.17 6.55
C GLU A 216 -40.99 15.01 7.86
N THR A 217 -40.25 15.27 8.95
CA THR A 217 -40.54 16.18 10.10
C THR A 217 -41.19 15.69 11.40
N SER A 218 -40.36 15.82 12.46
CA SER A 218 -40.68 16.40 13.79
C SER A 218 -41.56 15.54 14.73
N SER A 219 -41.42 15.50 16.05
CA SER A 219 -40.59 16.18 17.05
C SER A 219 -40.85 15.53 18.43
N LYS A 220 -39.88 15.65 19.36
CA LYS A 220 -40.07 15.86 20.82
C LYS A 220 -40.71 14.68 21.63
N ILE A 221 -40.31 14.28 22.85
CA ILE A 221 -39.75 14.95 24.04
C ILE A 221 -38.94 13.94 24.90
N LYS A 222 -37.91 14.48 25.56
CA LYS A 222 -37.08 13.98 26.68
C LYS A 222 -37.82 13.21 27.80
N SER A 223 -37.12 12.24 28.41
CA SER A 223 -36.82 12.27 29.86
C SER A 223 -35.71 11.26 30.22
N GLU A 224 -34.67 11.73 30.90
CA GLU A 224 -33.79 10.90 31.74
C GLU A 224 -34.40 10.86 33.17
N PRO A 225 -34.12 9.83 33.99
CA PRO A 225 -32.94 9.91 34.88
C PRO A 225 -32.17 8.59 35.14
N HIS A 226 -30.87 8.78 35.36
CA HIS A 226 -29.84 7.99 36.05
C HIS A 226 -30.09 6.57 36.60
N GLY A 227 -29.13 5.67 36.34
CA GLY A 227 -28.81 4.51 37.20
C GLY A 227 -27.80 3.51 36.62
N THR A 228 -26.50 3.67 36.95
CA THR A 228 -25.42 2.66 37.01
C THR A 228 -25.29 1.61 35.88
N HIS A 229 -24.36 1.82 34.95
CA HIS A 229 -23.93 0.79 33.99
C HIS A 229 -22.99 -0.25 34.64
N LYS A 230 -23.40 -1.52 34.63
CA LYS A 230 -22.49 -2.68 34.65
C LYS A 230 -22.20 -3.08 33.20
N ALA A 231 -20.91 -3.29 32.89
CA ALA A 231 -20.44 -3.74 31.58
C ALA A 231 -21.00 -5.13 31.23
N LYS A 232 -21.46 -5.31 29.98
CA LYS A 232 -21.84 -6.61 29.41
C LYS A 232 -20.58 -7.32 28.92
N THR A 233 -20.38 -8.54 29.40
CA THR A 233 -19.32 -9.47 29.00
C THR A 233 -19.65 -10.14 27.66
N THR A 234 -18.71 -10.12 26.72
CA THR A 234 -18.75 -10.83 25.43
C THR A 234 -18.45 -12.33 25.60
N ILE A 235 -19.18 -13.18 24.87
CA ILE A 235 -19.02 -14.65 24.86
C ILE A 235 -17.90 -15.03 23.88
N PRO A 236 -16.89 -15.84 24.27
CA PRO A 236 -15.87 -16.34 23.33
C PRO A 236 -16.40 -17.51 22.47
N ALA A 237 -15.97 -17.56 21.20
CA ALA A 237 -16.23 -18.65 20.26
C ALA A 237 -15.49 -19.97 20.62
N MET A 238 -16.07 -21.11 20.26
CA MET A 238 -15.57 -22.46 20.59
C MET A 238 -14.39 -22.95 19.72
N PRO A 239 -13.49 -23.79 20.25
CA PRO A 239 -12.46 -24.50 19.48
C PRO A 239 -13.03 -25.76 18.78
N SER A 240 -12.78 -25.90 17.47
CA SER A 240 -13.16 -27.08 16.69
C SER A 240 -12.27 -28.30 17.02
N GLY A 241 -12.87 -29.46 17.32
CA GLY A 241 -12.16 -30.76 17.34
C GLY A 241 -12.18 -31.58 18.63
N ALA A 242 -12.91 -31.19 19.68
CA ALA A 242 -12.98 -31.97 20.92
C ALA A 242 -14.08 -33.05 20.89
N THR A 243 -13.75 -34.28 21.30
CA THR A 243 -14.72 -35.37 21.49
C THR A 243 -15.60 -35.12 22.73
N PRO A 244 -16.93 -35.28 22.65
CA PRO A 244 -17.81 -35.05 23.79
C PRO A 244 -17.51 -35.97 24.99
N ALA A 245 -17.58 -35.44 26.21
CA ALA A 245 -17.39 -36.20 27.43
C ALA A 245 -18.42 -37.36 27.56
N PRO A 246 -18.05 -38.48 28.22
CA PRO A 246 -18.99 -39.57 28.51
C PRO A 246 -20.21 -39.07 29.28
N ARG A 247 -21.37 -39.71 29.10
CA ARG A 247 -22.57 -39.31 29.86
C ARG A 247 -22.35 -39.53 31.37
N PRO A 248 -22.84 -38.62 32.22
CA PRO A 248 -22.79 -38.81 33.68
C PRO A 248 -23.58 -40.07 34.06
N ARG A 249 -23.09 -40.79 35.06
CA ARG A 249 -23.69 -42.04 35.58
C ARG A 249 -24.99 -41.77 36.33
N ASN A 250 -25.06 -40.65 37.05
CA ASN A 250 -26.24 -40.21 37.80
C ASN A 250 -26.68 -38.83 37.27
N GLY A 251 -27.57 -38.81 36.29
CA GLY A 251 -28.14 -37.59 35.73
C GLY A 251 -28.13 -37.54 34.20
N LYS A 252 -28.55 -36.42 33.63
CA LYS A 252 -28.50 -36.15 32.17
C LYS A 252 -27.64 -34.90 31.93
N ALA A 253 -27.03 -34.79 30.77
CA ALA A 253 -26.27 -33.60 30.36
C ALA A 253 -26.61 -33.24 28.91
N THR A 254 -26.68 -31.95 28.60
CA THR A 254 -26.97 -31.51 27.21
C THR A 254 -25.81 -31.87 26.27
N PRO A 255 -26.07 -32.08 24.97
CA PRO A 255 -25.02 -32.37 23.99
C PRO A 255 -23.91 -31.30 24.01
N TYR A 256 -24.31 -30.04 24.11
CA TYR A 256 -23.40 -28.90 24.19
C TYR A 256 -22.59 -28.88 25.48
N ALA A 257 -23.20 -29.13 26.65
CA ALA A 257 -22.48 -29.25 27.91
C ALA A 257 -21.46 -30.41 27.90
N ARG A 258 -21.80 -31.53 27.24
CA ARG A 258 -20.89 -32.67 27.07
C ARG A 258 -19.72 -32.35 26.13
N GLN A 259 -19.99 -31.63 25.05
CA GLN A 259 -18.95 -31.20 24.13
C GLN A 259 -18.01 -30.21 24.80
N LEU A 260 -18.56 -29.26 25.57
CA LEU A 260 -17.81 -28.29 26.35
C LEU A 260 -16.99 -28.97 27.47
N ALA A 261 -17.58 -29.90 28.21
CA ALA A 261 -16.86 -30.69 29.22
C ALA A 261 -15.77 -31.56 28.60
N GLY A 262 -16.01 -32.11 27.40
CA GLY A 262 -15.03 -32.86 26.62
C GLY A 262 -13.86 -31.98 26.16
N ALA A 263 -14.17 -30.76 25.70
CA ALA A 263 -13.17 -29.75 25.31
C ALA A 263 -12.30 -29.28 26.48
N HIS A 264 -12.87 -29.20 27.68
CA HIS A 264 -12.18 -28.73 28.89
C HIS A 264 -11.66 -29.84 29.81
N GLY A 265 -11.86 -31.12 29.47
CA GLY A 265 -11.39 -32.26 30.27
C GLY A 265 -12.07 -32.41 31.63
N ILE A 266 -13.34 -32.01 31.73
CA ILE A 266 -14.11 -31.97 32.99
C ILE A 266 -14.98 -33.24 33.11
N ASP A 267 -14.92 -33.92 34.26
CA ASP A 267 -15.78 -35.09 34.54
C ASP A 267 -17.18 -34.63 34.95
N LEU A 268 -18.18 -34.92 34.12
CA LEU A 268 -19.58 -34.55 34.36
C LEU A 268 -20.17 -35.20 35.61
N ASN A 269 -19.58 -36.28 36.16
CA ASN A 269 -20.04 -36.88 37.42
C ASN A 269 -19.70 -36.04 38.65
N SER A 270 -18.82 -35.05 38.49
CA SER A 270 -18.39 -34.14 39.57
C SER A 270 -19.19 -32.83 39.61
N ILE A 271 -20.11 -32.64 38.65
CA ILE A 271 -20.91 -31.43 38.49
C ILE A 271 -22.35 -31.73 38.89
N THR A 272 -22.95 -30.81 39.67
CA THR A 272 -24.40 -30.83 39.95
C THR A 272 -25.11 -29.97 38.92
N GLY A 273 -26.05 -30.54 38.15
CA GLY A 273 -26.76 -29.83 37.09
C GLY A 273 -27.81 -28.87 37.65
N THR A 274 -27.84 -27.64 37.14
CA THR A 274 -28.82 -26.61 37.53
C THR A 274 -29.99 -26.50 36.55
N GLY A 275 -29.96 -27.24 35.43
CA GLY A 275 -31.05 -27.31 34.45
C GLY A 275 -32.26 -28.13 34.92
N LEU A 276 -33.34 -28.10 34.13
CA LEU A 276 -34.59 -28.80 34.42
C LEU A 276 -34.35 -30.29 34.75
N ASP A 277 -34.94 -30.79 35.84
CA ASP A 277 -34.73 -32.15 36.38
C ASP A 277 -33.27 -32.52 36.73
N GLY A 278 -32.44 -31.53 37.08
CA GLY A 278 -31.02 -31.75 37.42
C GLY A 278 -30.13 -32.01 36.21
N LEU A 279 -30.57 -31.56 35.02
CA LEU A 279 -29.83 -31.64 33.77
C LEU A 279 -28.60 -30.72 33.80
N ILE A 280 -27.42 -31.25 33.51
CA ILE A 280 -26.18 -30.47 33.44
C ILE A 280 -26.17 -29.66 32.13
N ILE A 281 -26.17 -28.34 32.25
CA ILE A 281 -26.13 -27.39 31.12
C ILE A 281 -24.75 -26.77 30.96
N ALA A 282 -24.51 -26.06 29.86
CA ALA A 282 -23.20 -25.50 29.55
C ALA A 282 -22.69 -24.53 30.63
N ALA A 283 -23.59 -23.74 31.23
CA ALA A 283 -23.27 -22.84 32.32
C ALA A 283 -22.69 -23.58 33.55
N ASP A 284 -23.19 -24.78 33.87
CA ASP A 284 -22.69 -25.59 34.99
C ASP A 284 -21.26 -26.07 34.74
N VAL A 285 -20.93 -26.37 33.49
CA VAL A 285 -19.58 -26.77 33.08
C VAL A 285 -18.62 -25.58 33.12
N MET A 286 -19.07 -24.41 32.64
CA MET A 286 -18.27 -23.17 32.67
C MET A 286 -18.02 -22.65 34.09
N ASN A 287 -18.99 -22.82 34.98
CA ASN A 287 -18.93 -22.31 36.36
C ASN A 287 -18.43 -23.35 37.37
N SER A 288 -18.07 -24.56 36.93
CA SER A 288 -17.57 -25.60 37.84
C SER A 288 -16.18 -25.24 38.37
N GLU A 289 -16.07 -24.97 39.67
CA GLU A 289 -14.78 -24.83 40.39
C GLU A 289 -14.07 -26.19 40.63
N VAL A 290 -14.60 -27.26 40.05
CA VAL A 290 -14.02 -28.60 40.21
C VAL A 290 -12.63 -28.58 39.59
N GLN A 291 -11.66 -29.17 40.30
CA GLN A 291 -10.31 -29.39 39.77
C GLN A 291 -10.42 -29.97 38.37
N LYS A 292 -10.01 -29.17 37.37
CA LYS A 292 -9.73 -29.64 36.02
C LYS A 292 -8.89 -30.88 36.20
N THR A 293 -9.46 -32.05 35.94
CA THR A 293 -8.64 -33.23 35.67
C THR A 293 -8.06 -32.99 34.29
N SER A 294 -7.12 -32.03 34.20
CA SER A 294 -6.10 -32.13 33.18
C SER A 294 -5.43 -33.46 33.51
N THR A 295 -5.86 -34.52 32.83
CA THR A 295 -4.89 -35.48 32.38
C THR A 295 -3.92 -34.64 31.56
N LYS A 296 -2.87 -34.10 32.22
CA LYS A 296 -1.67 -33.65 31.52
C LYS A 296 -1.46 -34.76 30.50
N ARG A 297 -1.55 -34.48 29.20
CA ARG A 297 -1.22 -35.48 28.19
C ARG A 297 0.23 -35.84 28.48
N ILE A 298 0.43 -36.92 29.24
CA ILE A 298 1.75 -37.44 29.53
C ILE A 298 2.13 -38.09 28.21
N TYR A 299 2.76 -37.31 27.34
CA TYR A 299 3.48 -37.87 26.21
C TYR A 299 4.58 -38.75 26.81
N GLN A 300 4.37 -40.06 26.82
CA GLN A 300 5.41 -41.00 27.21
C GLN A 300 6.44 -41.01 26.08
N VAL A 301 7.55 -40.31 26.33
CA VAL A 301 8.70 -40.34 25.44
C VAL A 301 9.47 -41.65 25.72
N PRO A 302 9.76 -42.48 24.71
CA PRO A 302 10.56 -43.69 24.90
C PRO A 302 11.93 -43.36 25.49
N GLY A 303 12.29 -43.95 26.63
CA GLY A 303 13.59 -43.75 27.28
C GLY A 303 13.59 -44.05 28.79
N VAL A 304 14.78 -44.02 29.41
CA VAL A 304 14.93 -44.12 30.86
C VAL A 304 14.98 -42.70 31.45
N GLY A 305 13.90 -42.29 32.11
CA GLY A 305 13.80 -40.97 32.76
C GLY A 305 14.44 -40.94 34.15
N ARG A 306 15.03 -39.79 34.52
CA ARG A 306 15.40 -39.46 35.91
C ARG A 306 14.43 -38.45 36.49
N GLN A 307 14.34 -38.37 37.82
CA GLN A 307 13.61 -37.27 38.46
C GLN A 307 14.29 -35.92 38.16
N MET A 308 13.47 -34.91 37.87
CA MET A 308 13.92 -33.52 37.81
C MET A 308 14.33 -33.04 39.20
N SER A 309 15.45 -32.34 39.28
CA SER A 309 15.86 -31.56 40.45
C SER A 309 14.85 -30.43 40.74
N ALA A 310 14.90 -29.86 41.94
CA ALA A 310 14.02 -28.76 42.31
C ALA A 310 14.16 -27.55 41.36
N MET A 311 15.39 -27.27 40.91
CA MET A 311 15.67 -26.19 39.95
C MET A 311 15.10 -26.47 38.57
N GLU A 312 15.22 -27.71 38.07
CA GLU A 312 14.64 -28.10 36.77
C GLU A 312 13.11 -28.04 36.79
N LYS A 313 12.48 -28.41 37.92
CA LYS A 313 11.03 -28.25 38.11
C LYS A 313 10.61 -26.77 38.10
N ALA A 314 11.37 -25.91 38.77
CA ALA A 314 11.09 -24.48 38.81
C ALA A 314 11.24 -23.83 37.43
N VAL A 315 12.29 -24.17 36.68
CA VAL A 315 12.49 -23.70 35.30
C VAL A 315 11.36 -24.19 34.40
N ALA A 316 10.99 -25.47 34.46
CA ALA A 316 9.90 -26.02 33.67
C ALA A 316 8.57 -25.29 33.95
N HIS A 317 8.24 -25.04 35.22
CA HIS A 317 7.04 -24.32 35.62
C HIS A 317 7.05 -22.85 35.14
N ASN A 318 8.20 -22.16 35.26
CA ASN A 318 8.33 -20.77 34.80
C ASN A 318 8.20 -20.67 33.28
N MET A 319 8.79 -21.60 32.53
CA MET A 319 8.66 -21.65 31.07
C MET A 319 7.23 -22.00 30.62
N GLU A 320 6.54 -22.88 31.35
CA GLU A 320 5.12 -23.17 31.12
C GLU A 320 4.26 -21.91 31.33
N TYR A 321 4.59 -21.06 32.31
CA TYR A 321 3.91 -19.79 32.52
C TYR A 321 4.21 -18.75 31.43
N SER A 322 5.46 -18.64 30.96
CA SER A 322 5.84 -17.71 29.89
C SER A 322 5.09 -17.98 28.57
N LEU A 323 4.55 -19.19 28.34
CA LEU A 323 3.70 -19.51 27.19
C LEU A 323 2.37 -18.73 27.17
N SER A 324 1.95 -18.17 28.31
CA SER A 324 0.75 -17.33 28.40
C SER A 324 0.98 -15.87 27.98
N MET A 325 2.23 -15.49 27.69
CA MET A 325 2.59 -14.16 27.24
C MET A 325 2.56 -14.10 25.71
N PRO A 326 1.78 -13.20 25.08
CA PRO A 326 1.86 -12.97 23.64
C PRO A 326 3.15 -12.20 23.33
N LEU A 327 4.20 -12.93 22.96
CA LEU A 327 5.54 -12.37 22.77
C LEU A 327 5.82 -12.00 21.32
N PHE A 328 6.38 -10.82 21.09
CA PHE A 328 6.95 -10.39 19.80
C PHE A 328 8.42 -10.00 19.94
N ARG A 329 9.11 -9.85 18.81
CA ARG A 329 10.56 -9.60 18.76
C ARG A 329 10.90 -8.43 17.85
N VAL A 330 11.85 -7.61 18.28
CA VAL A 330 12.44 -6.54 17.46
C VAL A 330 13.95 -6.59 17.61
N THR A 331 14.70 -6.46 16.51
CA THR A 331 16.17 -6.54 16.51
C THR A 331 16.77 -5.27 15.95
N VAL A 332 17.85 -4.77 16.56
CA VAL A 332 18.69 -3.71 16.02
C VAL A 332 20.16 -4.12 16.08
N ASN A 333 20.96 -3.70 15.10
CA ASN A 333 22.41 -3.85 15.15
C ASN A 333 23.06 -2.60 15.75
N ILE A 334 23.97 -2.79 16.71
CA ILE A 334 24.58 -1.72 17.50
C ILE A 334 26.11 -1.85 17.43
N ASP A 335 26.86 -0.76 17.24
CA ASP A 335 28.32 -0.80 17.38
C ASP A 335 28.74 -0.65 18.86
N PRO A 336 29.29 -1.70 19.51
CA PRO A 336 29.69 -1.62 20.92
C PRO A 336 31.11 -1.06 21.11
N ASN A 337 31.85 -0.70 20.05
CA ASN A 337 33.29 -0.38 20.14
C ASN A 337 33.59 0.80 21.08
N SER A 338 32.79 1.87 20.99
CA SER A 338 32.90 3.03 21.87
C SER A 338 32.69 2.65 23.33
N LEU A 339 31.58 1.96 23.64
CA LEU A 339 31.25 1.51 25.00
C LEU A 339 32.30 0.54 25.55
N LYS A 340 32.79 -0.38 24.72
CA LYS A 340 33.84 -1.34 25.08
C LYS A 340 35.15 -0.65 25.44
N THR A 341 35.50 0.42 24.73
CA THR A 341 36.71 1.21 25.01
C THR A 341 36.54 2.00 26.31
N ALA A 342 35.41 2.70 26.48
CA ALA A 342 35.11 3.49 27.67
C ALA A 342 35.01 2.65 28.95
N SER A 343 34.28 1.53 28.89
CA SER A 343 34.13 0.60 30.03
C SER A 343 35.48 0.01 30.46
N LYS A 344 36.35 -0.35 29.50
CA LYS A 344 37.70 -0.84 29.78
C LYS A 344 38.57 0.23 30.47
N ALA A 345 38.46 1.50 30.06
CA ALA A 345 39.18 2.60 30.69
C ALA A 345 38.77 2.82 32.16
N LYS A 346 37.49 2.57 32.50
CA LYS A 346 36.93 2.67 33.85
C LYS A 346 37.08 1.38 34.68
N GLY A 347 37.64 0.32 34.11
CA GLY A 347 37.82 -0.97 34.80
C GLY A 347 36.53 -1.77 35.04
N VAL A 348 35.48 -1.50 34.27
CA VAL A 348 34.16 -2.16 34.40
C VAL A 348 33.91 -3.10 33.22
N SER A 349 33.20 -4.20 33.47
CA SER A 349 32.86 -5.16 32.40
C SER A 349 31.86 -4.57 31.40
N LEU A 350 31.99 -4.94 30.12
CA LEU A 350 31.06 -4.52 29.06
C LEU A 350 29.61 -4.89 29.39
N THR A 351 29.37 -6.04 30.02
CA THR A 351 28.03 -6.48 30.45
C THR A 351 27.39 -5.51 31.46
N VAL A 352 28.17 -4.99 32.41
CA VAL A 352 27.67 -4.00 33.39
C VAL A 352 27.40 -2.66 32.72
N ALA A 353 28.26 -2.26 31.77
CA ALA A 353 28.04 -1.04 30.99
C ALA A 353 26.78 -1.13 30.12
N LEU A 354 26.53 -2.29 29.49
CA LEU A 354 25.30 -2.58 28.74
C LEU A 354 24.07 -2.59 29.65
N ALA A 355 24.18 -3.15 30.87
CA ALA A 355 23.10 -3.10 31.85
C ALA A 355 22.79 -1.64 32.28
N LYS A 356 23.81 -0.80 32.51
CA LYS A 356 23.60 0.62 32.81
C LYS A 356 22.92 1.36 31.65
N ALA A 357 23.38 1.13 30.42
CA ALA A 357 22.76 1.71 29.23
C ALA A 357 21.29 1.28 29.08
N ALA A 358 20.98 0.01 29.37
CA ALA A 358 19.61 -0.50 29.37
C ALA A 358 18.77 0.17 30.47
N ALA A 359 19.31 0.34 31.68
CA ALA A 359 18.60 1.02 32.77
C ALA A 359 18.30 2.48 32.46
N MET A 360 19.24 3.20 31.81
CA MET A 360 19.02 4.57 31.35
C MET A 360 17.94 4.64 30.28
N ALA A 361 17.98 3.73 29.30
CA ALA A 361 16.92 3.65 28.29
C ALA A 361 15.56 3.29 28.91
N ILE A 362 15.50 2.44 29.93
CA ILE A 362 14.25 2.09 30.64
C ILE A 362 13.71 3.30 31.41
N ALA A 363 14.57 4.13 32.00
CA ALA A 363 14.15 5.37 32.66
C ALA A 363 13.50 6.37 31.68
N GLU A 364 13.91 6.34 30.40
CA GLU A 364 13.28 7.12 29.33
C GLU A 364 12.01 6.47 28.76
N PHE A 365 11.88 5.14 28.88
CA PHE A 365 10.70 4.37 28.43
C PHE A 365 10.14 3.48 29.56
N PRO A 366 9.45 4.07 30.56
CA PRO A 366 8.97 3.34 31.75
C PRO A 366 8.03 2.17 31.44
N ILE A 367 7.36 2.19 30.29
CA ILE A 367 6.47 1.10 29.83
C ILE A 367 7.21 -0.23 29.66
N ILE A 368 8.51 -0.20 29.33
CA ILE A 368 9.38 -1.39 29.27
C ILE A 368 9.62 -1.98 30.67
N ASN A 369 9.41 -1.21 31.74
CA ASN A 369 9.47 -1.67 33.12
C ASN A 369 8.09 -2.03 33.69
N ALA A 370 6.99 -1.83 32.98
CA ALA A 370 5.66 -2.23 33.46
C ALA A 370 5.47 -3.76 33.34
N VAL A 371 4.50 -4.35 34.05
CA VAL A 371 4.17 -5.77 33.96
C VAL A 371 2.65 -5.99 33.97
N TYR A 372 2.17 -6.92 33.16
CA TYR A 372 0.77 -7.34 33.15
C TYR A 372 0.53 -8.29 34.32
N GLN A 373 -0.43 -7.95 35.16
CA GLN A 373 -0.97 -8.78 36.23
C GLN A 373 -2.34 -9.31 35.79
N HIS A 374 -2.59 -10.60 36.03
CA HIS A 374 -3.91 -11.21 35.79
C HIS A 374 -5.02 -10.36 36.45
N GLU A 375 -6.23 -10.38 35.86
CA GLU A 375 -7.37 -9.51 36.20
C GLU A 375 -7.27 -8.08 35.60
N ASP A 376 -6.78 -7.99 34.36
CA ASP A 376 -6.76 -6.74 33.56
C ASP A 376 -6.08 -5.56 34.24
N ARG A 377 -4.93 -5.81 34.87
CA ARG A 377 -4.15 -4.80 35.58
C ARG A 377 -2.74 -4.69 35.02
N ILE A 378 -2.29 -3.46 34.77
CA ILE A 378 -0.89 -3.15 34.49
C ILE A 378 -0.26 -2.59 35.78
N VAL A 379 0.90 -3.12 36.15
CA VAL A 379 1.69 -2.68 37.31
C VAL A 379 2.92 -1.94 36.81
N GLU A 380 2.97 -0.65 37.07
CA GLU A 380 4.11 0.22 36.80
C GLU A 380 5.10 0.18 37.98
N ARG A 381 6.40 0.25 37.69
CA ARG A 381 7.48 0.10 38.68
C ARG A 381 8.52 1.18 38.46
N ASP A 382 8.86 1.90 39.52
CA ASP A 382 9.89 2.95 39.49
C ASP A 382 11.31 2.39 39.63
N GLU A 383 11.46 1.27 40.34
CA GLU A 383 12.75 0.61 40.56
C GLU A 383 13.17 -0.17 39.29
N ILE A 384 14.42 0.03 38.85
CA ILE A 384 14.99 -0.64 37.68
C ILE A 384 16.06 -1.65 38.13
N ASP A 385 15.62 -2.90 38.22
CA ASP A 385 16.44 -4.03 38.64
C ASP A 385 16.74 -4.96 37.47
N ILE A 386 18.01 -5.09 37.11
CA ILE A 386 18.41 -5.86 35.92
C ILE A 386 18.95 -7.23 36.33
N GLY A 387 18.22 -8.26 35.96
CA GLY A 387 18.67 -9.65 36.06
C GLY A 387 19.55 -10.02 34.88
N ILE A 388 20.74 -10.57 35.12
CA ILE A 388 21.68 -10.95 34.06
C ILE A 388 22.01 -12.43 34.18
N ALA A 389 21.83 -13.17 33.10
CA ALA A 389 22.01 -14.62 33.10
C ALA A 389 23.50 -15.02 33.23
N VAL A 390 23.82 -15.87 34.21
CA VAL A 390 25.18 -16.37 34.51
C VAL A 390 25.20 -17.89 34.58
N SER A 391 26.14 -18.51 33.88
CA SER A 391 26.35 -19.96 33.92
C SER A 391 26.97 -20.39 35.26
N THR A 392 26.51 -21.50 35.82
CA THR A 392 27.06 -22.12 37.04
C THR A 392 27.90 -23.35 36.70
N ASP A 393 28.91 -23.65 37.51
CA ASP A 393 29.78 -24.82 37.30
C ASP A 393 28.98 -26.12 37.50
N GLY A 394 28.51 -26.70 36.40
CA GLY A 394 28.05 -28.08 36.31
C GLY A 394 26.55 -28.35 36.30
N MET A 395 25.64 -27.44 36.70
CA MET A 395 24.18 -27.72 36.63
C MET A 395 23.27 -26.50 36.43
N GLY A 396 23.47 -25.71 35.36
CA GLY A 396 22.43 -24.78 34.87
C GLY A 396 22.73 -23.28 35.02
N LEU A 397 21.70 -22.46 34.80
CA LEU A 397 21.74 -21.00 34.69
C LEU A 397 21.15 -20.34 35.94
N VAL A 398 21.80 -19.31 36.49
CA VAL A 398 21.23 -18.46 37.55
C VAL A 398 21.21 -17.02 37.08
N VAL A 399 20.22 -16.24 37.52
CA VAL A 399 20.03 -14.84 37.12
C VAL A 399 20.23 -13.94 38.34
N PRO A 400 21.48 -13.61 38.72
CA PRO A 400 21.72 -12.57 39.72
C PRO A 400 21.12 -11.23 39.27
N VAL A 401 20.58 -10.49 40.22
CA VAL A 401 19.90 -9.21 39.99
C VAL A 401 20.76 -8.06 40.49
N LEU A 402 21.13 -7.15 39.59
CA LEU A 402 21.67 -5.86 39.96
C LEU A 402 20.52 -4.94 40.35
N ARG A 403 20.52 -4.48 41.60
CA ARG A 403 19.45 -3.64 42.15
C ARG A 403 19.69 -2.17 41.89
N ASP A 404 18.63 -1.44 41.53
CA ASP A 404 18.60 0.01 41.35
C ASP A 404 19.69 0.51 40.41
N VAL A 405 19.75 -0.07 39.21
CA VAL A 405 20.83 0.14 38.25
C VAL A 405 20.85 1.58 37.73
N ALA A 406 19.69 2.21 37.61
CA ALA A 406 19.57 3.58 37.11
C ALA A 406 20.22 4.61 38.03
N ASN A 407 20.14 4.44 39.35
CA ASN A 407 20.63 5.44 40.32
C ASN A 407 22.06 5.20 40.83
N LYS A 408 22.62 4.00 40.64
CA LYS A 408 23.99 3.66 41.10
C LYS A 408 25.10 4.03 40.11
N ASP A 409 26.29 4.34 40.64
CA ASP A 409 27.48 4.58 39.81
C ASP A 409 27.96 3.28 39.13
N VAL A 410 28.51 3.41 37.93
CA VAL A 410 28.96 2.27 37.12
C VAL A 410 30.10 1.48 37.80
N SER A 411 30.93 2.15 38.61
CA SER A 411 32.02 1.52 39.37
C SER A 411 31.49 0.70 40.55
N GLU A 412 30.46 1.23 41.23
CA GLU A 412 29.75 0.54 42.32
C GLU A 412 29.01 -0.70 41.79
N LEU A 413 28.33 -0.55 40.64
CA LEU A 413 27.69 -1.66 39.93
C LEU A 413 28.72 -2.70 39.49
N GLY A 414 29.89 -2.29 39.01
CA GLY A 414 30.98 -3.19 38.64
C GLY A 414 31.49 -4.03 39.81
N THR A 415 31.63 -3.42 40.98
CA THR A 415 32.05 -4.11 42.22
C THR A 415 30.97 -5.10 42.68
N SER A 416 29.71 -4.64 42.73
CA SER A 416 28.56 -5.46 43.12
C SER A 416 28.38 -6.65 42.17
N TRP A 417 28.52 -6.42 40.86
CA TRP A 417 28.43 -7.45 39.85
C TRP A 417 29.50 -8.53 40.02
N LYS A 418 30.74 -8.14 40.31
CA LYS A 418 31.83 -9.09 40.51
C LYS A 418 31.55 -10.03 41.69
N ASP A 419 31.15 -9.49 42.83
CA ASP A 419 30.78 -10.28 44.01
C ASP A 419 29.58 -11.21 43.73
N LEU A 420 28.53 -10.70 43.08
CA LEU A 420 27.36 -11.49 42.69
C LEU A 420 27.72 -12.64 41.75
N VAL A 421 28.56 -12.40 40.74
CA VAL A 421 29.00 -13.45 39.78
C VAL A 421 29.84 -14.51 40.48
N ASP A 422 30.79 -14.10 41.33
CA ASP A 422 31.66 -15.04 42.05
C ASP A 422 30.83 -15.95 42.97
N ARG A 423 29.83 -15.40 43.67
CA ARG A 423 28.89 -16.17 44.50
C ARG A 423 27.87 -16.96 43.69
N ALA A 424 27.44 -16.46 42.53
CA ALA A 424 26.53 -17.15 41.62
C ALA A 424 27.14 -18.46 41.10
N ARG A 425 28.41 -18.43 40.68
CA ARG A 425 29.13 -19.61 40.15
C ARG A 425 29.19 -20.76 41.16
N ILE A 426 29.40 -20.42 42.44
CA ILE A 426 29.46 -21.40 43.55
C ILE A 426 28.13 -21.58 44.29
N ARG A 427 27.02 -21.03 43.78
CA ARG A 427 25.64 -21.17 44.31
C ARG A 427 25.46 -20.69 45.75
N ARG A 428 26.05 -19.55 46.08
CA ARG A 428 25.94 -18.90 47.40
C ARG A 428 25.17 -17.58 47.36
N LEU A 429 24.29 -17.40 46.38
CA LEU A 429 23.37 -16.27 46.35
C LEU A 429 22.23 -16.49 47.35
N LYS A 430 21.83 -15.42 48.03
CA LYS A 430 20.62 -15.37 48.85
C LYS A 430 19.39 -15.31 47.93
N PRO A 431 18.22 -15.80 48.37
CA PRO A 431 16.99 -15.74 47.58
C PRO A 431 16.68 -14.35 47.00
N GLU A 432 16.87 -13.30 47.79
CA GLU A 432 16.64 -11.90 47.39
C GLU A 432 17.55 -11.43 46.25
N GLU A 433 18.69 -12.07 46.02
CA GLU A 433 19.70 -11.63 45.03
C GLU A 433 19.46 -12.21 43.63
N PHE A 434 18.49 -13.11 43.47
CA PHE A 434 18.10 -13.69 42.18
C PHE A 434 16.58 -13.74 41.96
N SER A 435 15.78 -13.11 42.83
CA SER A 435 14.32 -13.07 42.73
C SER A 435 13.84 -11.74 42.16
N ASN A 436 12.76 -11.76 41.38
CA ASN A 436 12.02 -10.56 40.93
C ASN A 436 12.91 -9.47 40.29
N PRO A 437 13.66 -9.75 39.21
CA PRO A 437 14.18 -8.67 38.36
C PRO A 437 13.02 -7.93 37.68
N THR A 438 13.20 -6.66 37.35
CA THR A 438 12.20 -5.91 36.58
C THR A 438 12.43 -5.98 35.07
N PHE A 439 13.69 -6.14 34.67
CA PHE A 439 14.13 -6.38 33.30
C PHE A 439 15.25 -7.43 33.27
N THR A 440 15.42 -8.16 32.18
CA THR A 440 16.44 -9.21 32.08
C THR A 440 17.32 -9.09 30.84
N ILE A 441 18.59 -9.49 30.97
CA ILE A 441 19.56 -9.52 29.89
C ILE A 441 20.18 -10.92 29.80
N SER A 442 20.07 -11.53 28.63
CA SER A 442 20.84 -12.69 28.22
C SER A 442 21.92 -12.24 27.25
N ASN A 443 23.18 -12.46 27.60
CA ASN A 443 24.32 -12.09 26.76
C ASN A 443 25.10 -13.33 26.34
N MET A 444 24.97 -13.71 25.07
CA MET A 444 25.70 -14.82 24.46
C MET A 444 26.77 -14.36 23.47
N GLY A 445 27.05 -13.05 23.39
CA GLY A 445 28.04 -12.51 22.46
C GLY A 445 29.47 -12.99 22.70
N MET A 446 29.79 -13.45 23.92
CA MET A 446 31.08 -14.07 24.22
C MET A 446 31.18 -15.54 23.75
N LEU A 447 30.06 -16.15 23.36
CA LEU A 447 29.96 -17.57 22.99
C LEU A 447 29.94 -17.79 21.47
N GLY A 448 30.10 -16.73 20.66
CA GLY A 448 30.09 -16.83 19.19
C GLY A 448 28.71 -17.02 18.58
N VAL A 449 27.65 -16.80 19.35
CA VAL A 449 26.25 -16.87 18.87
C VAL A 449 25.95 -15.63 18.03
N SER A 450 25.58 -15.80 16.76
CA SER A 450 25.26 -14.70 15.84
C SER A 450 23.84 -14.17 16.02
N HIS A 451 22.91 -15.00 16.46
CA HIS A 451 21.51 -14.63 16.73
C HIS A 451 20.88 -15.64 17.69
N PHE A 452 20.04 -15.18 18.61
CA PHE A 452 19.22 -16.05 19.44
C PHE A 452 18.04 -15.28 20.04
N ASP A 453 17.02 -16.02 20.45
CA ASP A 453 15.87 -15.49 21.15
C ASP A 453 15.98 -15.76 22.65
N ALA A 454 15.64 -14.76 23.44
CA ALA A 454 15.47 -14.91 24.88
C ALA A 454 13.98 -14.86 25.23
N ILE A 455 13.56 -15.68 26.20
CA ILE A 455 12.18 -15.75 26.68
C ILE A 455 12.10 -14.98 28.00
N PRO A 456 11.24 -13.95 28.13
CA PRO A 456 11.10 -13.21 29.36
C PRO A 456 10.54 -14.11 30.45
N SER A 457 11.05 -13.94 31.67
CA SER A 457 10.54 -14.65 32.84
C SER A 457 9.21 -14.03 33.30
N PRO A 458 8.32 -14.83 33.90
CA PRO A 458 7.13 -14.31 34.56
C PRO A 458 7.49 -13.17 35.53
N GLY A 459 6.75 -12.05 35.48
CA GLY A 459 7.06 -10.85 36.28
C GLY A 459 7.93 -9.79 35.56
N THR A 460 8.30 -10.03 34.30
CA THR A 460 8.97 -9.05 33.41
C THR A 460 8.17 -8.89 32.12
N SER A 461 8.13 -7.69 31.55
CA SER A 461 7.51 -7.44 30.24
C SER A 461 8.45 -7.68 29.07
N ALA A 462 9.77 -7.64 29.28
CA ALA A 462 10.74 -7.80 28.22
C ALA A 462 12.10 -8.36 28.69
N ILE A 463 12.84 -8.90 27.72
CA ILE A 463 14.21 -9.42 27.87
C ILE A 463 15.06 -9.04 26.67
N PHE A 464 16.34 -8.74 26.90
CA PHE A 464 17.33 -8.62 25.83
C PHE A 464 18.07 -9.93 25.55
N ALA A 465 18.26 -10.22 24.26
CA ALA A 465 19.20 -11.18 23.73
C ALA A 465 20.34 -10.44 23.01
N ILE A 466 21.54 -10.46 23.60
CA ILE A 466 22.73 -9.79 23.07
C ILE A 466 23.64 -10.82 22.42
N ALA A 467 23.78 -10.73 21.09
CA ALA A 467 24.56 -11.66 20.28
C ALA A 467 26.00 -11.16 20.04
N THR A 468 26.76 -11.94 19.27
CA THR A 468 28.16 -11.65 18.92
C THR A 468 28.22 -10.51 17.90
N THR A 469 29.18 -9.60 18.04
CA THR A 469 29.41 -8.53 17.06
C THR A 469 29.81 -9.12 15.71
N GLY A 470 28.95 -8.93 14.71
CA GLY A 470 29.20 -9.27 13.31
C GLY A 470 29.63 -8.06 12.47
N PRO A 471 29.74 -8.22 11.13
CA PRO A 471 30.10 -7.14 10.21
C PRO A 471 29.15 -5.95 10.26
N GLU A 472 27.85 -6.20 10.48
CA GLU A 472 26.79 -5.20 10.57
C GLU A 472 26.63 -4.58 11.98
N GLY A 473 27.45 -5.00 12.95
CA GLY A 473 27.35 -4.63 14.36
C GLY A 473 26.93 -5.79 15.27
N MET A 474 26.68 -5.50 16.54
CA MET A 474 26.19 -6.42 17.57
C MET A 474 24.65 -6.48 17.52
N PRO A 475 24.04 -7.60 17.10
CA PRO A 475 22.60 -7.74 17.13
C PRO A 475 22.09 -7.77 18.57
N VAL A 476 21.11 -6.92 18.86
CA VAL A 476 20.37 -6.88 20.13
C VAL A 476 18.90 -7.06 19.82
N THR A 477 18.35 -8.19 20.25
CA THR A 477 16.94 -8.53 20.10
C THR A 477 16.22 -8.28 21.42
N ILE A 478 15.13 -7.51 21.40
CA ILE A 478 14.17 -7.45 22.50
C ILE A 478 13.03 -8.42 22.23
N THR A 479 12.73 -9.28 23.19
CA THR A 479 11.48 -10.05 23.22
C THR A 479 10.57 -9.40 24.25
N ALA A 480 9.38 -8.97 23.85
CA ALA A 480 8.47 -8.22 24.71
C ALA A 480 7.03 -8.77 24.69
N ASP A 481 6.32 -8.58 25.80
CA ASP A 481 4.90 -8.91 25.98
C ASP A 481 4.01 -7.86 25.30
N HIS A 482 3.32 -8.28 24.24
CA HIS A 482 2.48 -7.41 23.42
C HIS A 482 1.22 -6.89 24.16
N ARG A 483 0.92 -7.39 25.37
CA ARG A 483 -0.14 -6.80 26.21
C ARG A 483 0.25 -5.46 26.82
N ILE A 484 1.53 -5.10 26.79
CA ILE A 484 2.09 -3.93 27.48
C ILE A 484 2.90 -3.07 26.50
N VAL A 485 3.78 -3.71 25.72
CA VAL A 485 4.73 -3.03 24.84
C VAL A 485 4.27 -3.24 23.39
N ASN A 486 4.16 -2.16 22.61
CA ASN A 486 3.87 -2.27 21.18
C ASN A 486 5.15 -2.30 20.33
N GLY A 487 5.01 -2.64 19.05
CA GLY A 487 6.12 -2.65 18.09
C GLY A 487 6.90 -1.32 18.02
N ALA A 488 6.17 -0.19 18.01
CA ALA A 488 6.77 1.14 18.00
C ALA A 488 7.54 1.45 19.29
N ASP A 489 6.98 1.10 20.45
CA ASP A 489 7.62 1.31 21.77
C ASP A 489 8.95 0.55 21.85
N ALA A 490 8.95 -0.71 21.42
CA ALA A 490 10.15 -1.55 21.38
C ALA A 490 11.21 -0.99 20.41
N ALA A 491 10.82 -0.50 19.23
CA ALA A 491 11.74 0.09 18.26
C ALA A 491 12.36 1.41 18.76
N GLN A 492 11.56 2.29 19.35
CA GLN A 492 12.04 3.56 19.93
C GLN A 492 12.97 3.31 21.13
N PHE A 493 12.60 2.39 22.02
CA PHE A 493 13.46 1.96 23.13
C PHE A 493 14.81 1.42 22.64
N LEU A 494 14.82 0.55 21.62
CA LEU A 494 16.05 0.02 21.03
C LEU A 494 16.91 1.12 20.37
N LYS A 495 16.30 2.15 19.78
CA LYS A 495 17.01 3.32 19.23
C LYS A 495 17.70 4.13 20.33
N VAL A 496 17.04 4.35 21.46
CA VAL A 496 17.62 5.05 22.62
C VAL A 496 18.73 4.22 23.26
N PHE A 497 18.51 2.91 23.44
CA PHE A 497 19.56 2.00 23.90
C PHE A 497 20.78 2.00 22.97
N LYS A 498 20.58 1.92 21.64
CA LYS A 498 21.65 2.05 20.63
C LYS A 498 22.43 3.35 20.81
N THR A 499 21.73 4.47 21.01
CA THR A 499 22.36 5.78 21.21
C THR A 499 23.26 5.79 22.45
N HIS A 500 22.79 5.24 23.58
CA HIS A 500 23.56 5.15 24.82
C HIS A 500 24.79 4.25 24.70
N VAL A 501 24.71 3.18 23.89
CA VAL A 501 25.83 2.27 23.64
C VAL A 501 26.86 2.89 22.69
N GLU A 502 26.42 3.53 21.61
CA GLU A 502 27.33 4.10 20.61
C GLU A 502 27.98 5.40 21.11
N ASN A 503 27.34 6.12 22.05
CA ASN A 503 27.82 7.39 22.62
C ASN A 503 27.95 7.33 24.16
N PRO A 504 28.96 6.64 24.72
CA PRO A 504 29.10 6.38 26.15
C PRO A 504 29.63 7.57 26.97
N GLN A 505 29.29 8.82 26.65
CA GLN A 505 29.78 10.01 27.36
C GLN A 505 29.32 10.05 28.83
N TRP A 506 28.21 9.37 29.14
CA TRP A 506 27.66 9.20 30.48
C TRP A 506 28.55 8.35 31.42
N LEU A 507 29.58 7.66 30.91
CA LEU A 507 30.57 6.97 31.74
C LEU A 507 31.62 7.91 32.36
N ASP A 508 31.77 9.13 31.85
CA ASP A 508 32.89 10.02 32.20
C ASP A 508 32.53 11.17 33.17
N SER A 509 31.24 11.45 33.42
CA SER A 509 30.82 12.65 34.16
C SER A 509 30.33 12.35 35.60
N ALA A 510 31.01 12.96 36.57
CA ALA A 510 30.48 13.20 37.91
C ALA A 510 29.54 14.42 37.88
N ALA A 511 28.34 14.25 37.33
CA ALA A 511 27.31 15.28 37.36
C ALA A 511 25.92 14.63 37.50
N SER A 512 25.33 14.88 38.68
CA SER A 512 23.91 15.16 38.93
C SER A 512 22.93 14.85 37.80
N SER A 513 21.92 14.06 38.15
CA SER A 513 20.56 14.15 37.62
C SER A 513 20.21 15.61 37.28
N SER A 514 19.91 15.88 36.01
CA SER A 514 19.36 17.12 35.40
C SER A 514 19.99 17.50 34.06
N GLN A 515 20.46 16.53 33.26
CA GLN A 515 20.60 16.71 31.82
C GLN A 515 20.07 15.46 31.13
N LEU A 516 18.75 15.31 31.18
CA LEU A 516 18.02 14.66 30.10
C LEU A 516 18.38 15.47 28.85
N VAL A 517 19.36 15.00 28.09
CA VAL A 517 19.35 15.24 26.66
C VAL A 517 17.98 14.74 26.25
N GLN A 518 17.09 15.67 25.92
CA GLN A 518 15.95 15.32 25.11
C GLN A 518 16.55 14.51 23.97
N ALA A 519 16.33 13.18 23.97
CA ALA A 519 16.08 12.48 22.72
C ALA A 519 15.26 13.47 21.91
N PRO A 520 15.59 13.75 20.62
CA PRO A 520 14.68 14.57 19.84
C PRO A 520 13.35 13.93 20.12
N ALA A 521 12.45 14.70 20.73
CA ALA A 521 11.11 14.22 20.86
C ALA A 521 10.84 13.67 19.46
N SER A 522 10.12 12.57 19.34
CA SER A 522 9.07 12.71 18.37
C SER A 522 8.29 13.96 18.82
N SER A 523 8.76 15.16 18.43
CA SER A 523 7.90 16.09 17.77
C SER A 523 7.52 15.33 16.50
N GLY A 524 6.72 14.28 16.67
CA GLY A 524 5.72 13.94 15.70
C GLY A 524 5.11 15.30 15.44
N PHE A 525 5.32 15.77 14.22
CA PHE A 525 4.73 17.01 13.82
C PHE A 525 3.25 16.89 14.18
N GLU A 526 2.78 17.75 15.07
CA GLU A 526 1.38 17.79 15.44
C GLU A 526 0.75 18.90 14.61
N ILE A 527 -0.36 18.57 13.95
CA ILE A 527 -1.20 19.57 13.31
C ILE A 527 -1.58 20.61 14.38
N PRO A 528 -1.39 21.92 14.12
CA PRO A 528 -1.76 22.97 15.06
C PRO A 528 -3.21 22.81 15.53
N LYS A 529 -3.45 22.88 16.84
CA LYS A 529 -4.81 22.73 17.40
C LYS A 529 -5.69 23.91 16.98
N GLY A 530 -6.86 23.61 16.45
CA GLY A 530 -7.89 24.58 16.09
C GLY A 530 -9.17 23.91 15.61
N ASP A 531 -10.25 24.68 15.52
CA ASP A 531 -11.52 24.24 14.92
C ASP A 531 -11.44 24.49 13.41
N TRP A 532 -10.75 23.60 12.70
CA TRP A 532 -10.47 23.73 11.27
C TRP A 532 -11.55 23.05 10.42
N ASP A 533 -11.86 23.64 9.27
CA ASP A 533 -12.73 22.97 8.29
C ASP A 533 -12.09 21.66 7.79
N TYR A 534 -10.76 21.62 7.67
CA TYR A 534 -9.96 20.46 7.27
C TYR A 534 -8.67 20.34 8.08
N ASP A 535 -8.22 19.13 8.35
CA ASP A 535 -6.92 18.92 8.99
C ASP A 535 -5.79 19.31 8.03
N VAL A 536 -5.94 18.94 6.75
CA VAL A 536 -5.00 19.27 5.69
C VAL A 536 -5.72 19.77 4.44
N VAL A 537 -5.24 20.86 3.86
CA VAL A 537 -5.60 21.29 2.51
C VAL A 537 -4.46 21.03 1.54
N VAL A 538 -4.75 20.34 0.44
CA VAL A 538 -3.80 20.10 -0.67
C VAL A 538 -4.18 21.02 -1.83
N ILE A 539 -3.25 21.86 -2.27
CA ILE A 539 -3.46 22.82 -3.36
C ILE A 539 -2.81 22.29 -4.63
N GLY A 540 -3.61 21.69 -5.51
CA GLY A 540 -3.20 21.08 -6.76
C GLY A 540 -3.40 19.57 -6.76
N GLY A 541 -4.21 19.06 -7.69
CA GLY A 541 -4.48 17.63 -7.87
C GLY A 541 -3.58 16.98 -8.92
N GLY A 542 -2.28 17.25 -8.88
CA GLY A 542 -1.28 16.52 -9.67
C GLY A 542 -0.67 15.35 -8.89
N PRO A 543 0.30 14.61 -9.46
CA PRO A 543 0.88 13.42 -8.82
C PRO A 543 1.32 13.62 -7.36
N GLY A 544 2.02 14.71 -7.05
CA GLY A 544 2.44 14.99 -5.67
C GLY A 544 1.29 15.35 -4.72
N GLY A 545 0.24 16.01 -5.21
CA GLY A 545 -0.92 16.35 -4.41
C GLY A 545 -1.86 15.16 -4.18
N GLU A 546 -2.12 14.37 -5.24
CA GLU A 546 -2.93 13.16 -5.14
C GLU A 546 -2.30 12.12 -4.22
N ASP A 547 -1.00 11.84 -4.38
CA ASP A 547 -0.30 10.87 -3.53
C ASP A 547 -0.36 11.31 -2.06
N ALA A 548 -0.09 12.59 -1.77
CA ALA A 548 -0.16 13.10 -0.40
C ALA A 548 -1.58 13.07 0.17
N ALA A 549 -2.58 13.48 -0.62
CA ALA A 549 -3.97 13.52 -0.16
C ALA A 549 -4.51 12.13 0.17
N ARG A 550 -4.21 11.12 -0.67
CA ARG A 550 -4.64 9.74 -0.45
C ARG A 550 -4.00 9.15 0.81
N ASP A 551 -2.68 9.30 0.94
CA ASP A 551 -1.92 8.82 2.09
C ASP A 551 -2.43 9.44 3.40
N LEU A 552 -2.71 10.75 3.41
CA LEU A 552 -3.26 11.44 4.58
C LEU A 552 -4.65 10.94 4.99
N VAL A 553 -5.55 10.65 4.04
CA VAL A 553 -6.87 10.13 4.41
C VAL A 553 -6.80 8.68 4.88
N GLU A 554 -5.88 7.87 4.33
CA GLU A 554 -5.59 6.53 4.85
C GLU A 554 -5.14 6.56 6.32
N HIS A 555 -4.42 7.62 6.71
CA HIS A 555 -4.02 7.90 8.09
C HIS A 555 -5.11 8.61 8.93
N GLY A 556 -6.33 8.74 8.41
CA GLY A 556 -7.50 9.23 9.16
C GLY A 556 -7.69 10.74 9.19
N TYR A 557 -6.89 11.52 8.44
CA TYR A 557 -7.03 12.98 8.39
C TYR A 557 -8.19 13.40 7.49
N LYS A 558 -8.85 14.50 7.87
CA LYS A 558 -9.87 15.16 7.05
C LYS A 558 -9.20 16.06 6.00
N VAL A 559 -9.15 15.60 4.75
CA VAL A 559 -8.43 16.29 3.67
C VAL A 559 -9.36 16.98 2.67
N ALA A 560 -9.04 18.22 2.31
CA ALA A 560 -9.58 18.88 1.12
C ALA A 560 -8.48 18.99 0.04
N MET A 561 -8.82 18.67 -1.20
CA MET A 561 -7.94 18.88 -2.35
C MET A 561 -8.55 19.91 -3.29
N VAL A 562 -7.86 21.02 -3.53
CA VAL A 562 -8.29 22.08 -4.45
C VAL A 562 -7.58 21.92 -5.78
N ASN A 563 -8.32 21.68 -6.85
CA ASN A 563 -7.80 21.43 -8.19
C ASN A 563 -8.44 22.39 -9.21
N ASP A 564 -7.64 23.01 -10.08
CA ASP A 564 -8.14 24.00 -11.04
C ASP A 564 -8.94 23.39 -12.21
N SER A 565 -9.02 22.06 -12.29
CA SER A 565 -9.71 21.30 -13.33
C SER A 565 -10.78 20.38 -12.76
N ALA A 566 -11.74 19.98 -13.60
CA ALA A 566 -12.82 19.06 -13.22
C ALA A 566 -12.30 17.67 -12.81
N PHE A 567 -11.14 17.27 -13.35
CA PHE A 567 -10.48 16.01 -13.00
C PHE A 567 -9.06 16.26 -12.45
N PRO A 568 -8.61 15.43 -11.48
CA PRO A 568 -7.23 15.42 -11.01
C PRO A 568 -6.30 14.78 -12.06
N GLY A 569 -5.01 14.60 -11.73
CA GLY A 569 -3.94 14.15 -12.61
C GLY A 569 -2.95 15.24 -13.04
N GLY A 570 -3.26 16.51 -12.75
CA GLY A 570 -2.41 17.68 -13.01
C GLY A 570 -1.88 17.77 -14.46
N GLU A 571 -0.71 18.38 -14.62
CA GLU A 571 -0.08 18.48 -15.94
C GLU A 571 0.30 17.11 -16.52
N CYS A 572 0.80 16.19 -15.70
CA CYS A 572 1.30 14.90 -16.17
C CYS A 572 0.23 14.08 -16.90
N LEU A 573 -1.00 14.02 -16.36
CA LEU A 573 -2.10 13.33 -17.01
C LEU A 573 -2.60 14.12 -18.24
N TRP A 574 -2.86 15.42 -18.11
CA TRP A 574 -3.64 16.13 -19.13
C TRP A 574 -2.80 16.76 -20.25
N ARG A 575 -1.57 17.18 -19.95
CA ARG A 575 -0.76 18.08 -20.80
C ARG A 575 0.73 17.71 -20.87
N GLY A 576 1.11 16.55 -20.35
CA GLY A 576 2.51 16.13 -20.23
C GLY A 576 2.73 14.66 -20.57
N CYS A 577 2.98 13.86 -19.54
CA CYS A 577 3.44 12.48 -19.63
C CYS A 577 2.50 11.58 -20.43
N ILE A 578 1.22 11.49 -20.06
CA ILE A 578 0.30 10.52 -20.67
C ILE A 578 -0.01 10.85 -22.14
N PRO A 579 -0.34 12.11 -22.53
CA PRO A 579 -0.65 12.40 -23.93
C PRO A 579 0.58 12.25 -24.84
N SER A 580 1.79 12.63 -24.37
CA SER A 580 3.02 12.42 -25.15
C SER A 580 3.31 10.94 -25.39
N LYS A 581 3.14 10.09 -24.35
CA LYS A 581 3.40 8.64 -24.45
C LYS A 581 2.36 7.94 -25.32
N ALA A 582 1.11 8.41 -25.34
CA ALA A 582 0.10 7.93 -26.28
C ALA A 582 0.49 8.20 -27.76
N TRP A 583 1.07 9.37 -28.05
CA TRP A 583 1.62 9.67 -29.39
C TRP A 583 2.89 8.88 -29.68
N ARG A 584 3.80 8.77 -28.71
CA ARG A 584 5.05 8.01 -28.81
C ARG A 584 4.80 6.56 -29.19
N ALA A 585 3.84 5.89 -28.52
CA ALA A 585 3.47 4.51 -28.83
C ALA A 585 3.04 4.30 -30.30
N ALA A 586 2.29 5.25 -30.89
CA ALA A 586 1.93 5.17 -32.30
C ALA A 586 3.12 5.41 -33.23
N ALA A 587 3.99 6.36 -32.86
CA ALA A 587 5.22 6.67 -33.59
C ALA A 587 6.21 5.48 -33.56
N ASP A 588 6.32 4.76 -32.45
CA ASP A 588 7.17 3.56 -32.33
C ASP A 588 6.69 2.45 -33.24
N ARG A 589 5.38 2.18 -33.27
CA ARG A 589 4.82 1.18 -34.18
C ARG A 589 5.06 1.56 -35.65
N ILE A 590 5.00 2.84 -36.00
CA ILE A 590 5.33 3.27 -37.38
C ILE A 590 6.79 2.96 -37.70
N ARG A 591 7.71 3.24 -36.77
CA ARG A 591 9.13 2.96 -36.93
C ARG A 591 9.42 1.46 -37.01
N ASP A 592 8.86 0.65 -36.10
CA ASP A 592 9.01 -0.81 -36.12
C ASP A 592 8.55 -1.41 -37.43
N ARG A 593 7.35 -1.03 -37.90
CA ARG A 593 6.81 -1.48 -39.18
C ARG A 593 7.67 -1.03 -40.37
N ALA A 594 8.44 0.04 -40.27
CA ALA A 594 9.35 0.45 -41.34
C ALA A 594 10.60 -0.46 -41.44
N ASP A 595 11.02 -1.05 -40.32
CA ASP A 595 12.27 -1.81 -40.18
C ASP A 595 12.07 -3.33 -40.05
N ASP A 596 10.84 -3.83 -39.88
CA ASP A 596 10.43 -5.25 -39.84
C ASP A 596 11.08 -6.17 -40.92
N GLY A 597 11.49 -5.61 -42.06
CA GLY A 597 12.07 -6.37 -43.17
C GLY A 597 13.33 -7.16 -42.79
N HIS A 598 14.10 -6.73 -41.79
CA HIS A 598 15.26 -7.49 -41.31
C HIS A 598 14.88 -8.82 -40.63
N LEU A 599 13.64 -8.92 -40.12
CA LEU A 599 13.07 -10.13 -39.52
C LEU A 599 12.37 -11.02 -40.57
N GLY A 600 12.44 -10.65 -41.85
CA GLY A 600 11.72 -11.36 -42.92
C GLY A 600 10.22 -11.02 -42.99
N ILE A 601 9.76 -9.98 -42.29
CA ILE A 601 8.37 -9.51 -42.36
C ILE A 601 8.27 -8.43 -43.44
N GLU A 602 7.53 -8.72 -44.50
CA GLU A 602 7.38 -7.82 -45.65
C GLU A 602 6.02 -7.09 -45.66
N GLY A 603 5.88 -6.07 -46.51
CA GLY A 603 4.61 -5.35 -46.72
C GLY A 603 4.24 -4.29 -45.68
N THR A 604 5.10 -4.01 -44.71
CA THR A 604 4.82 -3.17 -43.53
C THR A 604 5.21 -1.69 -43.69
N LYS A 605 6.05 -1.35 -44.67
CA LYS A 605 6.59 0.03 -44.90
C LYS A 605 5.55 1.09 -45.31
N GLN A 606 4.32 0.71 -45.61
CA GLN A 606 3.27 1.63 -46.06
C GLN A 606 2.27 2.02 -44.96
N ALA A 607 2.61 1.83 -43.69
CA ALA A 607 1.76 2.25 -42.57
C ALA A 607 1.36 3.73 -42.69
N LYS A 608 0.06 4.01 -42.54
CA LYS A 608 -0.50 5.37 -42.57
C LYS A 608 -1.09 5.73 -41.23
N LEU A 609 -0.66 6.85 -40.67
CA LEU A 609 -1.23 7.39 -39.45
C LEU A 609 -2.64 7.92 -39.70
N ASN A 610 -3.60 7.44 -38.91
CA ASN A 610 -4.93 8.04 -38.85
C ASN A 610 -5.01 8.96 -37.61
N TRP A 611 -4.79 10.26 -37.82
CA TRP A 611 -4.75 11.25 -36.75
C TRP A 611 -6.02 11.25 -35.88
N LYS A 612 -7.20 11.18 -36.49
CA LYS A 612 -8.48 11.20 -35.76
C LYS A 612 -8.63 9.99 -34.84
N LYS A 613 -8.19 8.80 -35.27
CA LYS A 613 -8.21 7.59 -34.43
C LYS A 613 -7.19 7.69 -33.31
N LEU A 614 -5.97 8.16 -33.58
CA LEU A 614 -4.96 8.37 -32.55
C LEU A 614 -5.45 9.34 -31.46
N GLU A 615 -6.00 10.49 -31.88
CA GLU A 615 -6.54 11.48 -30.95
C GLU A 615 -7.74 10.96 -30.16
N LYS A 616 -8.61 10.14 -30.78
CA LYS A 616 -9.69 9.47 -30.05
C LYS A 616 -9.13 8.54 -28.97
N THR A 617 -8.13 7.73 -29.29
CA THR A 617 -7.47 6.84 -28.31
C THR A 617 -6.82 7.64 -27.20
N ARG A 618 -6.06 8.69 -27.53
CA ARG A 618 -5.42 9.57 -26.54
C ARG A 618 -6.45 10.15 -25.58
N LYS A 619 -7.49 10.82 -26.10
CA LYS A 619 -8.53 11.45 -25.26
C LYS A 619 -9.25 10.44 -24.38
N ASN A 620 -9.57 9.26 -24.92
CA ASN A 620 -10.18 8.19 -24.15
C ASN A 620 -9.30 7.78 -22.95
N VAL A 621 -7.99 7.57 -23.16
CA VAL A 621 -7.07 7.24 -22.06
C VAL A 621 -7.04 8.35 -20.99
N LEU A 622 -7.00 9.62 -21.40
CA LEU A 622 -6.97 10.75 -20.46
C LEU A 622 -8.26 10.84 -19.64
N GLU A 623 -9.41 10.80 -20.31
CA GLU A 623 -10.73 10.92 -19.69
C GLU A 623 -11.02 9.73 -18.78
N THR A 624 -10.72 8.50 -19.22
CA THR A 624 -10.87 7.31 -18.38
C THR A 624 -10.00 7.41 -17.13
N ARG A 625 -8.70 7.71 -17.25
CA ARG A 625 -7.83 7.82 -16.07
C ARG A 625 -8.21 8.98 -15.16
N GLY A 626 -8.61 10.12 -15.72
CA GLY A 626 -9.04 11.28 -14.95
C GLY A 626 -10.32 11.04 -14.16
N ALA A 627 -11.31 10.40 -14.79
CA ALA A 627 -12.54 9.98 -14.13
C ALA A 627 -12.27 8.93 -13.04
N MET A 628 -11.41 7.95 -13.33
CA MET A 628 -10.98 6.95 -12.33
C MET A 628 -10.31 7.61 -11.14
N ALA A 629 -9.35 8.52 -11.35
CA ALA A 629 -8.66 9.23 -10.28
C ALA A 629 -9.64 10.04 -9.41
N LEU A 630 -10.56 10.79 -10.04
CA LEU A 630 -11.59 11.53 -9.30
C LEU A 630 -12.51 10.61 -8.47
N ASN A 631 -12.90 9.46 -9.04
CA ASN A 631 -13.74 8.49 -8.36
C ASN A 631 -12.99 7.85 -7.19
N THR A 632 -11.72 7.50 -7.37
CA THR A 632 -10.85 7.00 -6.30
C THR A 632 -10.72 8.03 -5.19
N ASP A 633 -10.39 9.29 -5.52
CA ASP A 633 -10.18 10.35 -4.51
C ASP A 633 -11.43 10.58 -3.67
N LYS A 634 -12.60 10.63 -4.32
CA LYS A 634 -13.89 10.74 -3.62
C LYS A 634 -14.22 9.48 -2.83
N GLY A 635 -13.91 8.30 -3.37
CA GLY A 635 -14.15 7.00 -2.74
C GLY A 635 -13.35 6.83 -1.44
N VAL A 636 -12.11 7.33 -1.41
CA VAL A 636 -11.30 7.41 -0.18
C VAL A 636 -11.64 8.63 0.67
N LYS A 637 -12.73 9.35 0.39
CA LYS A 637 -13.26 10.49 1.18
C LYS A 637 -12.41 11.77 1.17
N ILE A 638 -11.57 11.98 0.15
CA ILE A 638 -10.97 13.31 -0.10
C ILE A 638 -12.07 14.26 -0.58
N ASN A 639 -12.17 15.45 0.03
CA ASN A 639 -13.07 16.47 -0.50
C ASN A 639 -12.41 17.23 -1.67
N VAL A 640 -12.63 16.72 -2.88
CA VAL A 640 -12.12 17.34 -4.11
C VAL A 640 -12.97 18.55 -4.48
N MET A 641 -12.36 19.74 -4.44
CA MET A 641 -12.97 21.01 -4.82
C MET A 641 -12.36 21.53 -6.12
N GLN A 642 -13.19 21.83 -7.09
CA GLN A 642 -12.72 22.51 -8.30
C GLN A 642 -12.57 24.02 -8.02
N GLY A 643 -11.39 24.58 -8.25
CA GLY A 643 -11.13 26.01 -8.12
C GLY A 643 -9.66 26.38 -7.99
N PHE A 644 -9.40 27.67 -7.82
CA PHE A 644 -8.08 28.24 -7.57
C PHE A 644 -7.97 28.61 -6.09
N ALA A 645 -6.99 28.05 -5.37
CA ALA A 645 -6.73 28.45 -3.99
C ALA A 645 -5.76 29.64 -3.95
N SER A 646 -6.01 30.60 -3.06
CA SER A 646 -5.06 31.65 -2.70
C SER A 646 -5.05 31.83 -1.18
N PHE A 647 -3.87 31.99 -0.58
CA PHE A 647 -3.76 32.20 0.86
C PHE A 647 -4.38 33.55 1.25
N GLU A 648 -5.20 33.56 2.30
CA GLU A 648 -5.72 34.76 2.94
C GLU A 648 -4.87 35.13 4.16
N ASP A 649 -4.39 34.11 4.87
CA ASP A 649 -3.40 34.14 5.94
C ASP A 649 -2.70 32.76 6.05
N ALA A 650 -2.04 32.47 7.17
CA ALA A 650 -1.29 31.22 7.38
C ALA A 650 -2.18 29.96 7.59
N HIS A 651 -3.48 30.10 7.83
CA HIS A 651 -4.42 29.00 8.10
C HIS A 651 -5.74 29.09 7.30
N HIS A 652 -5.87 30.06 6.40
CA HIS A 652 -7.05 30.22 5.55
C HIS A 652 -6.66 30.34 4.08
N VAL A 653 -7.38 29.61 3.22
CA VAL A 653 -7.32 29.80 1.77
C VAL A 653 -8.69 30.15 1.21
N PHE A 654 -8.72 31.09 0.28
CA PHE A 654 -9.89 31.37 -0.54
C PHE A 654 -9.87 30.49 -1.78
N VAL A 655 -10.93 29.72 -2.00
CA VAL A 655 -11.12 28.86 -3.19
C VAL A 655 -12.02 29.57 -4.18
N ASP A 656 -11.43 30.13 -5.24
CA ASP A 656 -12.14 30.79 -6.33
C ASP A 656 -12.64 29.76 -7.36
N SER A 657 -13.95 29.69 -7.53
CA SER A 657 -14.65 28.83 -8.49
C SER A 657 -15.12 29.57 -9.73
N SER A 658 -14.84 30.87 -9.85
CA SER A 658 -15.34 31.72 -10.94
C SER A 658 -14.82 31.33 -12.32
N GLY A 659 -13.61 30.76 -12.38
CA GLY A 659 -12.95 30.28 -13.60
C GLY A 659 -13.19 28.81 -13.93
N ASN A 660 -14.03 28.10 -13.17
CA ASN A 660 -14.23 26.67 -13.35
C ASN A 660 -14.87 26.34 -14.71
N GLN A 661 -14.36 25.29 -15.34
CA GLN A 661 -14.93 24.70 -16.56
C GLN A 661 -14.90 23.18 -16.52
N ASN A 662 -15.78 22.55 -17.31
CA ASN A 662 -15.91 21.09 -17.34
C ASN A 662 -14.97 20.42 -18.34
N ASP A 663 -14.29 21.17 -19.22
CA ASP A 663 -13.34 20.60 -20.17
C ASP A 663 -11.96 20.42 -19.51
N PRO A 664 -11.50 19.19 -19.24
CA PRO A 664 -10.23 18.93 -18.58
C PRO A 664 -9.02 19.08 -19.52
N HIS A 665 -9.24 19.14 -20.83
CA HIS A 665 -8.18 19.26 -21.84
C HIS A 665 -7.67 20.70 -21.97
N ILE A 666 -8.37 21.67 -21.39
CA ILE A 666 -8.02 23.09 -21.42
C ILE A 666 -7.76 23.55 -19.98
N ARG A 667 -6.70 24.34 -19.79
CA ARG A 667 -6.40 24.93 -18.48
C ARG A 667 -7.44 26.02 -18.18
N SER A 668 -8.07 25.94 -17.02
CA SER A 668 -8.98 26.97 -16.52
C SER A 668 -8.24 28.30 -16.34
N VAL A 669 -8.96 29.42 -16.48
CA VAL A 669 -8.42 30.77 -16.23
C VAL A 669 -9.26 31.43 -15.16
N SER A 670 -8.63 32.00 -14.13
CA SER A 670 -9.35 32.74 -13.08
C SER A 670 -10.10 33.92 -13.70
N ALA A 671 -11.37 34.13 -13.30
CA ALA A 671 -12.15 35.24 -13.82
C ALA A 671 -11.83 36.55 -13.08
N ASP A 672 -12.12 37.69 -13.71
CA ASP A 672 -11.89 39.02 -13.12
C ASP A 672 -12.67 39.27 -11.80
N LYS A 673 -13.75 38.52 -11.57
CA LYS A 673 -14.58 38.60 -10.37
C LYS A 673 -14.61 37.26 -9.66
N ALA A 674 -13.72 37.13 -8.67
CA ALA A 674 -13.62 35.95 -7.85
C ALA A 674 -14.96 35.62 -7.17
N LYS A 675 -15.37 34.35 -7.25
CA LYS A 675 -16.58 33.80 -6.62
C LYS A 675 -16.21 32.48 -5.98
N GLY A 676 -16.30 32.41 -4.67
CA GLY A 676 -15.73 31.31 -3.93
C GLY A 676 -16.12 31.30 -2.47
N LYS A 677 -15.41 30.48 -1.70
CA LYS A 677 -15.53 30.39 -0.25
C LYS A 677 -14.13 30.36 0.37
N SER A 678 -14.01 30.87 1.59
CA SER A 678 -12.83 30.64 2.42
C SER A 678 -12.96 29.28 3.12
N ILE A 679 -11.83 28.60 3.31
CA ILE A 679 -11.73 27.37 4.11
C ILE A 679 -10.54 27.49 5.05
N SER A 680 -10.72 27.06 6.28
CA SER A 680 -9.68 27.00 7.30
C SER A 680 -9.00 25.62 7.34
N PHE A 681 -7.72 25.59 7.69
CA PHE A 681 -6.93 24.35 7.72
C PHE A 681 -5.90 24.30 8.85
N GLY A 682 -5.60 23.09 9.32
CA GLY A 682 -4.47 22.85 10.22
C GLY A 682 -3.13 22.91 9.51
N CYS A 683 -2.98 22.17 8.41
CA CYS A 683 -1.80 22.17 7.55
C CYS A 683 -2.15 22.39 6.07
N ALA A 684 -1.19 22.85 5.29
CA ALA A 684 -1.34 22.97 3.83
C ALA A 684 -0.19 22.29 3.09
N ILE A 685 -0.49 21.64 1.95
CA ILE A 685 0.50 21.15 0.99
C ILE A 685 0.29 21.88 -0.33
N VAL A 686 1.30 22.65 -0.76
CA VAL A 686 1.30 23.34 -2.06
C VAL A 686 1.88 22.41 -3.13
N ALA A 687 1.05 22.00 -4.08
CA ALA A 687 1.37 21.05 -5.15
C ALA A 687 0.92 21.56 -6.53
N THR A 688 1.02 22.87 -6.78
CA THR A 688 0.47 23.53 -7.98
C THR A 688 1.22 23.28 -9.28
N GLY A 689 2.37 22.59 -9.22
CA GLY A 689 3.22 22.31 -10.37
C GLY A 689 3.84 23.58 -10.98
N ALA A 690 4.25 23.49 -12.25
CA ALA A 690 4.91 24.58 -12.98
C ALA A 690 4.45 24.63 -14.45
N PRO A 691 3.75 25.67 -14.91
CA PRO A 691 3.39 25.81 -16.32
C PRO A 691 4.61 26.00 -17.26
N PRO A 692 4.43 25.84 -18.58
CA PRO A 692 5.49 26.09 -19.56
C PRO A 692 5.99 27.53 -19.51
N PHE A 693 7.31 27.71 -19.61
CA PHE A 693 7.95 29.01 -19.66
C PHE A 693 8.25 29.42 -21.10
N VAL A 694 7.77 30.59 -21.51
CA VAL A 694 8.05 31.19 -22.82
C VAL A 694 9.01 32.38 -22.63
N PRO A 695 10.25 32.32 -23.13
CA PRO A 695 11.19 33.42 -23.04
C PRO A 695 10.71 34.63 -23.88
N PRO A 696 11.18 35.85 -23.57
CA PRO A 696 10.80 37.08 -24.27
C PRO A 696 11.47 37.19 -25.66
N ILE A 697 11.25 36.20 -26.53
CA ILE A 697 11.67 36.20 -27.93
C ILE A 697 10.67 37.07 -28.71
N PRO A 698 11.14 38.04 -29.52
CA PRO A 698 10.26 38.87 -30.35
C PRO A 698 9.30 38.03 -31.20
N GLY A 699 7.99 38.29 -31.06
CA GLY A 699 6.92 37.60 -31.78
C GLY A 699 6.46 36.28 -31.14
N ALA A 700 7.11 35.78 -30.08
CA ALA A 700 6.75 34.49 -29.49
C ALA A 700 5.38 34.51 -28.79
N HIS A 701 5.11 35.53 -27.96
CA HIS A 701 3.84 35.66 -27.24
C HIS A 701 2.70 36.01 -28.21
N GLU A 702 2.93 36.94 -29.14
CA GLU A 702 1.94 37.32 -30.15
C GLU A 702 1.55 36.13 -31.06
N CYS A 703 2.54 35.31 -31.44
CA CYS A 703 2.25 34.11 -32.21
C CYS A 703 1.66 32.98 -31.35
N MET A 704 1.82 32.99 -30.03
CA MET A 704 1.13 32.07 -29.12
C MET A 704 -0.36 32.39 -29.05
N ASP A 705 -0.74 33.68 -28.96
CA ASP A 705 -2.14 34.13 -28.95
C ASP A 705 -2.89 33.75 -30.23
N THR A 706 -2.19 33.73 -31.38
CA THR A 706 -2.76 33.30 -32.67
C THR A 706 -2.74 31.79 -32.88
N GLY A 707 -2.13 31.01 -31.97
CA GLY A 707 -1.98 29.55 -32.06
C GLY A 707 -0.86 29.06 -33.00
N GLY A 708 0.03 29.95 -33.45
CA GLY A 708 1.18 29.60 -34.29
C GLY A 708 2.40 29.09 -33.50
N VAL A 709 2.54 29.57 -32.26
CA VAL A 709 3.46 29.03 -31.25
C VAL A 709 2.66 28.20 -30.26
N LEU A 710 3.09 26.95 -30.08
CA LEU A 710 2.48 25.96 -29.20
C LEU A 710 3.39 25.69 -28.01
N THR A 711 2.83 25.33 -26.87
CA THR A 711 3.57 24.90 -25.67
C THR A 711 3.14 23.48 -25.31
N SER A 712 3.67 22.92 -24.21
CA SER A 712 3.15 21.68 -23.64
C SER A 712 1.67 21.78 -23.24
N ASP A 713 1.11 22.97 -23.05
CA ASP A 713 -0.32 23.12 -22.76
C ASP A 713 -1.19 23.07 -24.02
N THR A 714 -0.67 23.52 -25.18
CA THR A 714 -1.50 23.78 -26.37
C THR A 714 -1.21 22.86 -27.57
N VAL A 715 -0.10 22.12 -27.59
CA VAL A 715 0.24 21.24 -28.72
C VAL A 715 -0.83 20.17 -29.01
N TRP A 716 -1.62 19.79 -28.01
CA TRP A 716 -2.65 18.76 -28.09
C TRP A 716 -3.89 19.17 -28.88
N SER A 717 -4.04 20.44 -29.27
CA SER A 717 -5.18 20.94 -30.05
C SER A 717 -4.98 20.87 -31.56
N LEU A 718 -3.88 20.27 -32.02
CA LEU A 718 -3.58 20.10 -33.45
C LEU A 718 -4.65 19.26 -34.16
N LYS A 719 -5.18 19.78 -35.27
CA LYS A 719 -6.25 19.13 -36.05
C LYS A 719 -5.73 18.03 -36.99
N GLU A 720 -4.47 18.11 -37.36
CA GLU A 720 -3.77 17.19 -38.25
C GLU A 720 -2.26 17.23 -37.98
N THR A 721 -1.52 16.24 -38.51
CA THR A 721 -0.06 16.23 -38.42
C THR A 721 0.55 17.35 -39.26
N PRO A 722 1.41 18.21 -38.68
CA PRO A 722 2.14 19.20 -39.46
C PRO A 722 3.16 18.54 -40.38
N LYS A 723 3.44 19.17 -41.53
CA LYS A 723 4.48 18.73 -42.48
C LYS A 723 5.85 19.26 -42.07
N ARG A 724 5.91 20.41 -41.40
CA ARG A 724 7.14 21.04 -40.92
C ARG A 724 6.94 21.65 -39.55
N ILE A 725 7.83 21.37 -38.61
CA ILE A 725 7.73 21.90 -37.24
C ILE A 725 9.08 22.42 -36.76
N GLY A 726 9.07 23.58 -36.11
CA GLY A 726 10.22 24.07 -35.37
C GLY A 726 10.04 23.78 -33.89
N VAL A 727 11.09 23.33 -33.20
CA VAL A 727 11.08 23.11 -31.75
C VAL A 727 12.18 23.97 -31.16
N ILE A 728 11.86 24.74 -30.12
CA ILE A 728 12.80 25.61 -29.42
C ILE A 728 12.96 25.08 -27.99
N GLY A 729 14.19 24.72 -27.62
CA GLY A 729 14.51 24.01 -26.38
C GLY A 729 14.70 22.51 -26.61
N GLY A 730 15.83 22.00 -26.14
CA GLY A 730 16.33 20.63 -26.23
C GLY A 730 16.38 19.92 -24.89
N GLY A 731 15.50 20.28 -23.95
CA GLY A 731 15.18 19.44 -22.79
C GLY A 731 14.27 18.27 -23.19
N ALA A 732 13.95 17.37 -22.25
CA ALA A 732 13.19 16.14 -22.49
C ALA A 732 11.94 16.33 -23.39
N ILE A 733 11.07 17.31 -23.05
CA ILE A 733 9.85 17.61 -23.82
C ILE A 733 10.17 17.95 -25.28
N GLY A 734 11.17 18.81 -25.50
CA GLY A 734 11.53 19.27 -26.84
C GLY A 734 12.06 18.14 -27.72
N VAL A 735 12.94 17.30 -27.16
CA VAL A 735 13.53 16.17 -27.90
C VAL A 735 12.48 15.09 -28.18
N GLU A 736 11.62 14.74 -27.22
CA GLU A 736 10.51 13.79 -27.44
C GLU A 736 9.56 14.29 -28.52
N MET A 737 9.09 15.54 -28.44
CA MET A 737 8.18 16.11 -29.44
C MET A 737 8.83 16.16 -30.83
N ALA A 738 10.10 16.54 -30.90
CA ALA A 738 10.82 16.60 -32.16
C ALA A 738 10.88 15.22 -32.85
N GLN A 739 11.17 14.16 -32.09
CA GLN A 739 11.24 12.82 -32.66
C GLN A 739 9.84 12.25 -32.99
N ILE A 740 8.84 12.45 -32.13
CA ILE A 740 7.46 12.01 -32.40
C ILE A 740 6.94 12.59 -33.72
N PHE A 741 7.11 13.89 -33.95
CA PHE A 741 6.69 14.51 -35.21
C PHE A 741 7.55 14.06 -36.40
N GLN A 742 8.85 13.80 -36.22
CA GLN A 742 9.69 13.21 -37.26
C GLN A 742 9.19 11.81 -37.66
N ASP A 743 8.82 10.97 -36.70
CA ASP A 743 8.28 9.62 -36.94
C ASP A 743 6.88 9.66 -37.58
N PHE A 744 6.08 10.68 -37.28
CA PHE A 744 4.84 10.98 -38.02
C PHE A 744 5.07 11.54 -39.43
N GLY A 745 6.33 11.73 -39.84
CA GLY A 745 6.74 12.12 -41.18
C GLY A 745 6.99 13.62 -41.38
N ALA A 746 6.94 14.43 -40.34
CA ALA A 746 7.23 15.86 -40.43
C ALA A 746 8.73 16.12 -40.61
N LYS A 747 9.07 17.25 -41.25
CA LYS A 747 10.44 17.79 -41.20
C LYS A 747 10.58 18.70 -39.98
N VAL A 748 11.55 18.39 -39.12
CA VAL A 748 11.72 18.98 -37.80
C VAL A 748 13.07 19.69 -37.70
N LEU A 749 13.05 20.91 -37.15
CA LEU A 749 14.25 21.62 -36.71
C LEU A 749 14.14 21.89 -35.22
N LEU A 750 15.03 21.28 -34.43
CA LEU A 750 15.17 21.55 -32.99
C LEU A 750 16.34 22.52 -32.79
N LEU A 751 16.07 23.63 -32.10
CA LEU A 751 17.04 24.66 -31.74
C LEU A 751 17.28 24.64 -30.23
N GLU A 752 18.52 24.38 -29.81
CA GLU A 752 18.95 24.43 -28.41
C GLU A 752 19.98 25.56 -28.23
N GLY A 753 19.80 26.38 -27.19
CA GLY A 753 20.69 27.51 -26.89
C GLY A 753 21.99 27.09 -26.21
N MET A 754 21.97 25.99 -25.47
CA MET A 754 23.14 25.34 -24.87
C MET A 754 23.95 24.57 -25.91
N ASP A 755 25.16 24.17 -25.54
CA ASP A 755 26.07 23.40 -26.39
C ASP A 755 25.62 21.95 -26.63
N ARG A 756 24.71 21.43 -25.79
CA ARG A 756 24.10 20.10 -25.90
C ARG A 756 22.63 20.09 -25.48
N ILE A 757 21.90 19.10 -25.95
CA ILE A 757 20.56 18.74 -25.46
C ILE A 757 20.66 17.95 -24.15
N LEU A 758 19.54 17.83 -23.42
CA LEU A 758 19.38 17.00 -22.22
C LEU A 758 20.51 17.23 -21.19
N ALA A 759 20.52 18.42 -20.59
CA ALA A 759 21.56 18.81 -19.63
C ALA A 759 21.61 17.87 -18.40
N GLU A 760 20.47 17.28 -18.04
CA GLU A 760 20.27 16.36 -16.92
C GLU A 760 20.87 14.97 -17.13
N VAL A 761 21.09 14.54 -18.38
CA VAL A 761 21.66 13.22 -18.68
C VAL A 761 23.18 13.29 -18.87
N GLU A 762 23.84 12.14 -18.69
CA GLU A 762 25.28 11.98 -18.95
C GLU A 762 25.66 12.50 -20.34
N ASN A 763 26.77 13.24 -20.42
CA ASN A 763 27.18 13.93 -21.65
C ASN A 763 27.36 12.98 -22.84
N GLU A 764 27.89 11.79 -22.59
CA GLU A 764 28.05 10.77 -23.64
C GLU A 764 26.71 10.20 -24.13
N VAL A 765 25.70 10.11 -23.26
CA VAL A 765 24.35 9.68 -23.62
C VAL A 765 23.68 10.73 -24.49
N ALA A 766 23.67 12.01 -24.05
CA ALA A 766 23.10 13.12 -24.82
C ALA A 766 23.75 13.27 -26.21
N LYS A 767 25.08 13.14 -26.28
CA LYS A 767 25.82 13.24 -27.53
C LYS A 767 25.48 12.10 -28.50
N GLN A 768 25.51 10.85 -28.02
CA GLN A 768 25.18 9.71 -28.88
C GLN A 768 23.72 9.76 -29.36
N LEU A 769 22.79 10.17 -28.49
CA LEU A 769 21.41 10.39 -28.91
C LEU A 769 21.31 11.47 -30.00
N THR A 770 22.02 12.59 -29.83
CA THR A 770 22.06 13.66 -30.83
C THR A 770 22.55 13.15 -32.19
N ASP A 771 23.60 12.33 -32.20
CA ASP A 771 24.15 11.73 -33.43
C ASP A 771 23.14 10.77 -34.09
N VAL A 772 22.46 9.93 -33.29
CA VAL A 772 21.39 9.03 -33.78
C VAL A 772 20.23 9.82 -34.37
N LEU A 773 19.77 10.86 -33.69
CA LEU A 773 18.63 11.68 -34.12
C LEU A 773 18.93 12.48 -35.40
N ASN A 774 20.14 13.03 -35.52
CA ASN A 774 20.60 13.75 -36.72
C ASN A 774 20.85 12.83 -37.94
N SER A 775 20.90 11.51 -37.75
CA SER A 775 21.07 10.58 -38.88
C SER A 775 19.85 10.50 -39.79
N ASP A 776 18.65 10.82 -39.29
CA ASP A 776 17.44 10.96 -40.10
C ASP A 776 17.39 12.35 -40.74
N LYS A 777 17.30 12.40 -42.08
CA LYS A 777 17.25 13.63 -42.88
C LYS A 777 16.04 14.53 -42.57
N ARG A 778 15.03 14.03 -41.87
CA ARG A 778 13.84 14.78 -41.45
C ARG A 778 14.04 15.53 -40.14
N LEU A 779 15.01 15.17 -39.30
CA LEU A 779 15.26 15.83 -38.03
C LEU A 779 16.64 16.48 -38.06
N THR A 780 16.70 17.75 -37.64
CA THR A 780 17.97 18.46 -37.48
C THR A 780 17.99 19.11 -36.11
N ILE A 781 19.03 18.84 -35.35
CA ILE A 781 19.31 19.42 -34.03
C ILE A 781 20.46 20.41 -34.19
N GLU A 782 20.19 21.69 -33.97
CA GLU A 782 21.19 22.76 -33.95
C GLU A 782 21.36 23.23 -32.50
N THR A 783 22.51 22.94 -31.91
CA THR A 783 22.89 23.43 -30.57
C THR A 783 23.64 24.75 -30.67
N SER A 784 23.81 25.45 -29.54
CA SER A 784 24.37 26.81 -29.47
C SER A 784 23.65 27.79 -30.40
N ALA A 785 22.37 27.55 -30.67
CA ALA A 785 21.56 28.34 -31.58
C ALA A 785 20.82 29.45 -30.83
N LYS A 786 20.89 30.68 -31.34
CA LYS A 786 20.20 31.84 -30.75
C LYS A 786 18.98 32.19 -31.58
N VAL A 787 17.78 31.99 -31.03
CA VAL A 787 16.53 32.41 -31.67
C VAL A 787 16.40 33.94 -31.59
N VAL A 788 16.23 34.57 -32.75
CA VAL A 788 16.18 36.04 -32.89
C VAL A 788 14.74 36.55 -32.94
N ALA A 789 13.87 35.89 -33.70
CA ALA A 789 12.47 36.28 -33.85
C ALA A 789 11.62 35.12 -34.39
N ILE A 790 10.34 35.14 -34.04
CA ILE A 790 9.30 34.24 -34.56
C ILE A 790 8.22 35.12 -35.20
N LYS A 791 7.70 34.72 -36.35
CA LYS A 791 6.58 35.43 -37.00
C LYS A 791 5.75 34.52 -37.90
N GLY A 792 4.51 34.90 -38.13
CA GLY A 792 3.64 34.26 -39.10
C GLY A 792 2.27 33.97 -38.52
N THR A 793 1.56 33.04 -39.17
CA THR A 793 0.26 32.52 -38.75
C THR A 793 0.32 31.00 -38.71
N PRO A 794 -0.55 30.31 -37.93
CA PRO A 794 -0.68 28.85 -37.97
C PRO A 794 -0.66 28.29 -39.41
N GLY A 795 0.18 27.29 -39.66
CA GLY A 795 0.40 26.71 -40.99
C GLY A 795 1.39 27.46 -41.90
N ASN A 796 1.89 28.63 -41.49
CA ASN A 796 2.87 29.42 -42.23
C ASN A 796 3.72 30.29 -41.27
N MET A 797 4.44 29.62 -40.39
CA MET A 797 5.35 30.19 -39.40
C MET A 797 6.78 30.29 -39.93
N LYS A 798 7.54 31.24 -39.39
CA LYS A 798 8.96 31.44 -39.69
C LYS A 798 9.75 31.71 -38.43
N ILE A 799 10.81 30.93 -38.23
CA ILE A 799 11.83 31.13 -37.19
C ILE A 799 13.06 31.76 -37.82
N THR A 800 13.56 32.84 -37.22
CA THR A 800 14.86 33.43 -37.54
C THR A 800 15.81 33.17 -36.37
N PHE A 801 16.98 32.59 -36.63
CA PHE A 801 17.96 32.23 -35.62
C PHE A 801 19.40 32.43 -36.12
N GLU A 802 20.35 32.54 -35.20
CA GLU A 802 21.79 32.50 -35.46
C GLU A 802 22.30 31.10 -35.09
N ASP A 803 23.06 30.45 -35.99
CA ASP A 803 23.69 29.17 -35.71
C ASP A 803 24.93 29.33 -34.79
N ALA A 804 25.58 28.21 -34.43
CA ALA A 804 26.77 28.21 -33.58
C ALA A 804 27.94 29.05 -34.14
N GLN A 805 27.95 29.38 -35.44
CA GLN A 805 28.93 30.26 -36.09
C GLN A 805 28.48 31.72 -36.16
N GLY A 806 27.32 32.06 -35.57
CA GLY A 806 26.73 33.40 -35.61
C GLY A 806 26.08 33.75 -36.96
N LYS A 807 25.91 32.78 -37.87
CA LYS A 807 25.29 33.03 -39.17
C LYS A 807 23.77 32.99 -39.05
N LYS A 808 23.13 34.06 -39.53
CA LYS A 808 21.66 34.16 -39.56
C LYS A 808 21.05 33.15 -40.54
N ARG A 809 20.13 32.34 -40.04
CA ARG A 809 19.34 31.35 -40.78
C ARG A 809 17.86 31.61 -40.58
N ASN A 810 17.08 31.05 -41.49
CA ASN A 810 15.62 31.11 -41.48
C ASN A 810 15.06 29.71 -41.69
N PHE A 811 14.04 29.36 -40.93
CA PHE A 811 13.31 28.11 -41.09
C PHE A 811 11.82 28.40 -41.25
N ALA A 812 11.22 27.90 -42.33
CA ALA A 812 9.79 28.00 -42.58
C ALA A 812 9.11 26.68 -42.15
N CYS A 813 8.09 26.80 -41.31
CA CYS A 813 7.39 25.68 -40.67
C CYS A 813 5.90 25.95 -40.55
N ASP A 814 5.12 24.93 -40.25
CA ASP A 814 3.68 25.08 -40.04
C ASP A 814 3.40 25.61 -38.63
N TYR A 815 4.13 25.13 -37.63
CA TYR A 815 4.01 25.52 -36.22
C TYR A 815 5.39 25.55 -35.54
N VAL A 816 5.46 26.26 -34.41
CA VAL A 816 6.63 26.28 -33.52
C VAL A 816 6.23 25.73 -32.16
N ILE A 817 6.94 24.75 -31.62
CA ILE A 817 6.80 24.28 -30.24
C ILE A 817 7.83 24.98 -29.37
N MET A 818 7.37 25.66 -28.33
CA MET A 818 8.19 26.24 -27.27
C MET A 818 8.32 25.23 -26.12
N ALA A 819 9.51 24.64 -26.00
CA ALA A 819 9.89 23.64 -25.00
C ALA A 819 11.09 24.12 -24.16
N THR A 820 11.08 25.40 -23.77
CA THR A 820 12.17 26.11 -23.09
C THR A 820 12.14 25.97 -21.56
N GLY A 821 11.62 24.85 -21.06
CA GLY A 821 11.47 24.56 -19.63
C GLY A 821 10.15 25.05 -19.04
N LYS A 822 10.04 24.91 -17.71
CA LYS A 822 8.84 25.21 -16.92
C LYS A 822 9.19 26.14 -15.77
N ARG A 823 8.22 26.92 -15.30
CA ARG A 823 8.40 27.83 -14.15
C ARG A 823 7.13 27.91 -13.29
N PRO A 824 7.22 27.75 -11.96
CA PRO A 824 6.06 27.88 -11.08
C PRO A 824 5.35 29.24 -11.20
N ALA A 825 4.02 29.20 -11.19
CA ALA A 825 3.17 30.39 -11.15
C ALA A 825 2.75 30.68 -9.70
N LEU A 826 3.55 31.46 -8.98
CA LEU A 826 3.40 31.66 -7.53
C LEU A 826 2.53 32.87 -7.15
N GLU A 827 2.44 33.88 -8.02
CA GLU A 827 1.71 35.12 -7.72
C GLU A 827 0.23 34.89 -7.35
N PRO A 828 -0.53 34.03 -8.06
CA PRO A 828 -1.93 33.77 -7.71
C PRO A 828 -2.12 33.15 -6.32
N LEU A 829 -1.10 32.48 -5.76
CA LEU A 829 -1.19 31.82 -4.45
C LEU A 829 -1.12 32.81 -3.29
N LYS A 830 -0.60 34.02 -3.47
CA LYS A 830 -0.45 35.04 -2.41
C LYS A 830 0.32 34.52 -1.18
N LEU A 831 1.43 33.84 -1.44
CA LEU A 831 2.28 33.18 -0.43
C LEU A 831 2.80 34.15 0.65
N ASP A 832 2.91 35.44 0.34
CA ASP A 832 3.27 36.51 1.28
C ASP A 832 2.29 36.61 2.46
N LYS A 833 1.00 36.36 2.24
CA LYS A 833 -0.03 36.36 3.29
C LYS A 833 0.12 35.20 4.26
N ALA A 834 0.68 34.08 3.81
CA ALA A 834 0.96 32.93 4.65
C ALA A 834 2.37 32.97 5.27
N GLY A 835 3.24 33.89 4.84
CA GLY A 835 4.64 33.98 5.29
C GLY A 835 5.58 32.95 4.65
N VAL A 836 5.18 32.32 3.54
CA VAL A 836 5.99 31.31 2.85
C VAL A 836 7.06 32.00 1.99
N ALA A 837 8.32 31.63 2.20
CA ALA A 837 9.46 32.19 1.50
C ALA A 837 9.59 31.64 0.07
N ILE A 838 9.91 32.55 -0.86
CA ILE A 838 10.19 32.23 -2.26
C ILE A 838 11.68 32.51 -2.51
N GLU A 839 12.36 31.57 -3.16
CA GLU A 839 13.77 31.71 -3.54
C GLU A 839 13.91 31.37 -5.03
N ASN A 840 14.54 32.25 -5.83
CA ASN A 840 14.75 32.04 -7.27
C ASN A 840 13.48 31.67 -8.09
N GLY A 841 12.30 32.12 -7.64
CA GLY A 841 11.02 31.86 -8.31
C GLY A 841 10.43 30.48 -8.03
N VAL A 842 10.89 29.77 -7.00
CA VAL A 842 10.33 28.50 -6.49
C VAL A 842 10.04 28.60 -4.99
N ILE A 843 9.20 27.72 -4.47
CA ILE A 843 8.98 27.60 -3.02
C ILE A 843 10.13 26.77 -2.44
N LYS A 844 10.81 27.30 -1.42
CA LYS A 844 11.86 26.53 -0.74
C LYS A 844 11.23 25.49 0.18
N ALA A 845 11.56 24.23 -0.06
CA ALA A 845 11.20 23.11 0.81
C ALA A 845 12.46 22.36 1.26
N ASP A 846 12.45 21.84 2.48
CA ASP A 846 13.52 20.97 3.00
C ASP A 846 13.32 19.50 2.59
N ALA A 847 14.18 18.61 3.07
CA ALA A 847 14.11 17.18 2.77
C ALA A 847 12.85 16.50 3.35
N GLN A 848 12.14 17.12 4.29
CA GLN A 848 10.84 16.66 4.80
C GLN A 848 9.66 17.39 4.13
N SER A 849 9.91 18.06 3.01
CA SER A 849 8.95 18.87 2.25
C SER A 849 8.41 20.10 3.00
N LYS A 850 9.01 20.51 4.13
CA LYS A 850 8.56 21.69 4.92
C LYS A 850 9.02 22.98 4.29
N THR A 851 8.16 23.99 4.27
CA THR A 851 8.52 25.36 3.85
C THR A 851 9.12 26.16 5.01
N SER A 852 9.32 27.48 4.83
CA SER A 852 9.68 28.39 5.92
C SER A 852 8.61 28.51 7.02
N VAL A 853 7.38 28.07 6.75
CA VAL A 853 6.27 28.04 7.70
C VAL A 853 6.05 26.58 8.12
N PRO A 854 6.17 26.23 9.42
CA PRO A 854 6.27 24.84 9.86
C PRO A 854 5.12 23.92 9.44
N HIS A 855 3.89 24.44 9.36
CA HIS A 855 2.68 23.69 9.01
C HIS A 855 2.27 23.84 7.53
N ILE A 856 3.12 24.45 6.71
CA ILE A 856 2.94 24.55 5.26
C ILE A 856 4.07 23.79 4.57
N PHE A 857 3.69 22.89 3.69
CA PHE A 857 4.56 22.02 2.91
C PHE A 857 4.46 22.37 1.43
N ALA A 858 5.46 22.01 0.65
CA ALA A 858 5.44 22.17 -0.80
C ALA A 858 6.12 20.99 -1.50
N VAL A 859 5.51 20.51 -2.60
CA VAL A 859 5.92 19.29 -3.31
C VAL A 859 5.76 19.42 -4.82
N GLY A 860 6.57 18.68 -5.58
CA GLY A 860 6.57 18.65 -7.04
C GLY A 860 7.19 19.89 -7.69
N ASP A 861 6.83 20.16 -8.94
CA ASP A 861 7.51 21.17 -9.76
C ASP A 861 7.52 22.59 -9.13
N VAL A 862 6.63 22.88 -8.18
CA VAL A 862 6.57 24.18 -7.47
C VAL A 862 7.82 24.45 -6.60
N VAL A 863 8.55 23.40 -6.19
CA VAL A 863 9.79 23.53 -5.39
C VAL A 863 11.07 23.54 -6.25
N GLY A 864 10.95 23.37 -7.57
CA GLY A 864 12.10 23.31 -8.49
C GLY A 864 12.79 21.94 -8.50
N GLY A 865 14.07 21.92 -8.85
CA GLY A 865 14.83 20.67 -8.99
C GLY A 865 14.44 19.87 -10.26
N LEU A 866 14.44 18.55 -10.16
CA LEU A 866 13.97 17.66 -11.22
C LEU A 866 12.43 17.63 -11.22
N MET A 867 11.83 18.28 -12.23
CA MET A 867 10.38 18.42 -12.38
C MET A 867 9.75 17.17 -12.98
N LEU A 868 9.72 16.09 -12.20
CA LEU A 868 9.27 14.75 -12.59
C LEU A 868 8.07 14.30 -11.76
N ALA A 869 7.12 13.61 -12.40
CA ALA A 869 5.87 13.21 -11.77
C ALA A 869 6.07 12.24 -10.58
N HIS A 870 6.94 11.24 -10.74
CA HIS A 870 7.26 10.29 -9.67
C HIS A 870 8.09 10.91 -8.54
N THR A 871 8.94 11.90 -8.84
CA THR A 871 9.61 12.72 -7.83
C THR A 871 8.59 13.53 -7.02
N ALA A 872 7.62 14.16 -7.69
CA ALA A 872 6.52 14.87 -7.01
C ALA A 872 5.71 13.93 -6.10
N GLY A 873 5.36 12.73 -6.58
CA GLY A 873 4.67 11.71 -5.78
C GLY A 873 5.47 11.26 -4.55
N GLN A 874 6.79 11.06 -4.69
CA GLN A 874 7.68 10.75 -3.57
C GLN A 874 7.74 11.90 -2.55
N GLN A 875 7.86 13.15 -3.00
CA GLN A 875 7.82 14.32 -2.12
C GLN A 875 6.46 14.47 -1.41
N GLY A 876 5.37 14.12 -2.10
CA GLY A 876 4.01 14.04 -1.55
C GLY A 876 3.92 13.06 -0.39
N ARG A 877 4.40 11.83 -0.58
CA ARG A 877 4.50 10.80 0.49
C ARG A 877 5.37 11.24 1.66
N VAL A 878 6.49 11.93 1.39
CA VAL A 878 7.34 12.51 2.45
C VAL A 878 6.60 13.58 3.25
N ALA A 879 5.82 14.45 2.60
CA ALA A 879 5.01 15.45 3.27
C ALA A 879 3.91 14.80 4.12
N ALA A 880 3.20 13.80 3.59
CA ALA A 880 2.18 13.05 4.30
C ALA A 880 2.75 12.33 5.53
N ALA A 881 3.83 11.55 5.37
CA ALA A 881 4.52 10.89 6.48
C ALA A 881 4.94 11.88 7.57
N THR A 882 5.49 13.04 7.17
CA THR A 882 5.86 14.09 8.11
C THR A 882 4.63 14.63 8.85
N ILE A 883 3.51 14.89 8.17
CA ILE A 883 2.26 15.34 8.81
C ILE A 883 1.69 14.29 9.76
N CYS A 884 1.84 13.01 9.44
CA CYS A 884 1.47 11.88 10.29
C CYS A 884 2.36 11.72 11.53
N GLY A 885 3.39 12.57 11.69
CA GLY A 885 4.36 12.48 12.77
C GLY A 885 5.45 11.42 12.56
N GLU A 886 5.54 10.86 11.36
CA GLU A 886 6.56 9.91 10.96
C GLU A 886 7.81 10.61 10.40
N TYR A 887 8.95 9.92 10.45
CA TYR A 887 10.17 10.42 9.86
C TYR A 887 10.36 9.82 8.46
N MET A 888 10.32 10.70 7.45
CA MET A 888 10.71 10.38 6.09
C MET A 888 11.48 11.57 5.51
N ALA A 889 12.46 11.29 4.63
CA ALA A 889 13.23 12.32 3.96
C ALA A 889 13.36 11.99 2.47
N TYR A 890 13.16 13.00 1.62
CA TYR A 890 13.43 12.95 0.20
C TYR A 890 14.92 13.12 -0.08
N ASP A 891 15.45 12.26 -0.94
CA ASP A 891 16.84 12.27 -1.40
C ASP A 891 16.88 12.38 -2.93
N GLN A 892 17.20 13.58 -3.41
CA GLN A 892 17.29 13.88 -4.84
C GLN A 892 18.40 13.06 -5.53
N ASP A 893 19.43 12.61 -4.81
CA ASP A 893 20.51 11.79 -5.40
C ASP A 893 20.03 10.39 -5.77
N LYS A 894 18.80 10.01 -5.42
CA LYS A 894 18.16 8.74 -5.75
C LYS A 894 17.08 8.90 -6.83
N ASP A 895 16.85 10.10 -7.36
CA ASP A 895 15.88 10.31 -8.43
C ASP A 895 16.25 9.55 -9.69
N SER A 896 15.21 9.17 -10.43
CA SER A 896 15.32 8.55 -11.75
C SER A 896 14.62 9.42 -12.79
N GLY A 897 15.01 9.29 -14.06
CA GLY A 897 14.38 10.00 -15.17
C GLY A 897 14.50 9.21 -16.47
N VAL A 898 13.46 9.30 -17.30
CA VAL A 898 13.39 8.68 -18.61
C VAL A 898 12.97 9.74 -19.62
N ILE A 899 13.75 9.84 -20.71
CA ILE A 899 13.45 10.62 -21.89
C ILE A 899 13.03 9.61 -22.96
N PHE A 900 11.75 9.64 -23.31
CA PHE A 900 11.09 8.64 -24.15
C PHE A 900 11.32 8.93 -25.64
N THR A 901 12.58 9.11 -25.99
CA THR A 901 13.08 9.08 -27.37
C THR A 901 13.35 7.64 -27.79
N ARG A 902 13.77 7.42 -29.03
CA ARG A 902 14.20 6.11 -29.52
C ARG A 902 15.58 6.17 -30.18
N PRO A 903 16.63 5.57 -29.57
CA PRO A 903 16.63 4.88 -28.28
C PRO A 903 16.29 5.84 -27.12
N GLU A 904 15.83 5.29 -26.01
CA GLU A 904 15.47 6.06 -24.82
C GLU A 904 16.74 6.45 -24.07
N ALA A 905 16.79 7.68 -23.55
CA ALA A 905 17.83 8.09 -22.63
C ALA A 905 17.25 8.04 -21.21
N ALA A 906 17.94 7.40 -20.28
CA ALA A 906 17.46 7.31 -18.91
C ALA A 906 18.60 7.39 -17.91
N PHE A 907 18.29 7.73 -16.67
CA PHE A 907 19.25 7.78 -15.58
C PHE A 907 18.57 7.49 -14.26
N VAL A 908 19.33 6.93 -13.32
CA VAL A 908 18.99 6.91 -11.91
C VAL A 908 20.23 7.21 -11.10
N GLY A 909 20.07 8.07 -10.10
CA GLY A 909 21.13 8.55 -9.23
C GLY A 909 22.23 9.35 -9.92
N LEU A 910 23.44 9.27 -9.37
CA LEU A 910 24.53 10.17 -9.70
C LEU A 910 25.25 9.79 -11.00
N SER A 911 25.47 10.78 -11.86
CA SER A 911 26.49 10.72 -12.93
C SER A 911 27.90 10.72 -12.34
N MET A 912 28.89 10.34 -13.15
CA MET A 912 30.29 10.46 -12.72
C MET A 912 30.71 11.90 -12.42
N ALA A 913 30.15 12.87 -13.16
CA ALA A 913 30.43 14.28 -12.95
C ALA A 913 29.88 14.75 -11.59
N GLN A 914 28.62 14.41 -11.27
CA GLN A 914 28.00 14.74 -9.99
C GLN A 914 28.69 14.03 -8.81
N ALA A 915 29.04 12.74 -8.96
CA ALA A 915 29.78 12.01 -7.93
C ALA A 915 31.13 12.68 -7.62
N LYS A 916 31.86 13.12 -8.65
CA LYS A 916 33.11 13.85 -8.51
C LYS A 916 32.91 15.22 -7.84
N GLU A 917 31.88 15.96 -8.23
CA GLU A 917 31.54 17.25 -7.63
C GLU A 917 31.22 17.14 -6.14
N LYS A 918 30.57 16.03 -5.74
CA LYS A 918 30.31 15.68 -4.33
C LYS A 918 31.52 15.09 -3.59
N GLY A 919 32.67 14.97 -4.23
CA GLY A 919 33.90 14.44 -3.62
C GLY A 919 33.90 12.92 -3.40
N ILE A 920 33.00 12.17 -4.06
CA ILE A 920 32.93 10.70 -3.98
C ILE A 920 34.01 10.12 -4.90
N ASP A 921 34.82 9.18 -4.38
CA ASP A 921 35.79 8.46 -5.19
C ASP A 921 35.10 7.35 -6.00
N ALA A 922 34.43 7.73 -7.08
CA ALA A 922 33.63 6.83 -7.89
C ALA A 922 34.42 6.16 -9.03
N ALA A 923 33.92 5.02 -9.49
CA ALA A 923 34.36 4.32 -10.69
C ALA A 923 33.16 4.00 -11.59
N GLU A 924 33.36 4.10 -12.91
CA GLU A 924 32.33 3.77 -13.91
C GLU A 924 32.68 2.55 -14.76
N ILE A 925 31.68 1.79 -15.19
CA ILE A 925 31.79 0.85 -16.30
C ILE A 925 30.67 1.12 -17.29
N LYS A 926 30.96 0.95 -18.58
CA LYS A 926 29.98 1.06 -19.64
C LYS A 926 30.17 -0.01 -20.69
N VAL A 927 29.07 -0.41 -21.32
CA VAL A 927 29.03 -1.38 -22.42
C VAL A 927 28.13 -0.83 -23.53
N PRO A 928 28.52 -0.96 -24.81
CA PRO A 928 27.66 -0.54 -25.90
C PRO A 928 26.51 -1.55 -26.09
N MET A 929 25.33 -1.08 -26.51
CA MET A 929 24.20 -1.98 -26.81
C MET A 929 24.49 -2.90 -28.00
N SER A 930 25.45 -2.55 -28.85
CA SER A 930 25.87 -3.36 -30.00
C SER A 930 26.56 -4.68 -29.65
N ILE A 931 26.86 -4.98 -28.37
CA ILE A 931 27.35 -6.30 -27.96
C ILE A 931 26.27 -7.18 -27.31
N ASP A 932 25.09 -6.62 -27.06
CA ASP A 932 23.98 -7.33 -26.43
C ASP A 932 23.23 -8.18 -27.46
N ALA A 933 23.06 -9.47 -27.16
CA ALA A 933 22.43 -10.39 -28.09
C ALA A 933 20.94 -10.05 -28.31
N LYS A 934 20.23 -9.61 -27.27
CA LYS A 934 18.81 -9.24 -27.38
C LYS A 934 18.63 -7.98 -28.24
N ALA A 935 19.49 -6.97 -28.05
CA ALA A 935 19.55 -5.78 -28.88
C ALA A 935 19.89 -6.12 -30.34
N MET A 936 20.83 -7.03 -30.59
CA MET A 936 21.15 -7.50 -31.96
C MET A 936 19.96 -8.17 -32.64
N ILE A 937 19.24 -9.02 -31.93
CA ILE A 937 18.06 -9.73 -32.46
C ILE A 937 16.98 -8.74 -32.93
N ASN A 938 16.79 -7.66 -32.18
CA ASN A 938 15.78 -6.64 -32.48
C ASN A 938 16.30 -5.50 -33.39
N ASN A 939 17.59 -5.50 -33.75
CA ASN A 939 18.29 -4.38 -34.41
C ASN A 939 18.27 -3.06 -33.59
N GLU A 940 18.19 -3.16 -32.26
CA GLU A 940 18.15 -2.07 -31.27
C GLU A 940 19.55 -1.78 -30.70
N THR A 941 20.55 -1.69 -31.56
CA THR A 941 21.98 -1.74 -31.17
C THR A 941 22.60 -0.39 -30.81
N HIS A 942 21.84 0.70 -30.90
CA HIS A 942 22.33 2.04 -30.62
C HIS A 942 22.44 2.29 -29.11
N GLY A 943 23.51 2.98 -28.71
CA GLY A 943 23.70 3.49 -27.36
C GLY A 943 24.51 2.58 -26.43
N LEU A 944 24.26 2.69 -25.13
CA LEU A 944 25.06 2.10 -24.06
C LEU A 944 24.29 1.93 -22.75
N LEU A 945 24.79 1.04 -21.90
CA LEU A 945 24.50 1.02 -20.45
C LEU A 945 25.75 1.41 -19.67
N LYS A 946 25.57 2.12 -18.56
CA LYS A 946 26.64 2.58 -17.69
C LYS A 946 26.26 2.45 -16.21
N ILE A 947 27.17 1.91 -15.40
CA ILE A 947 27.08 1.85 -13.94
C ILE A 947 28.14 2.77 -13.34
N VAL A 948 27.75 3.55 -12.34
CA VAL A 948 28.61 4.38 -11.48
C VAL A 948 28.56 3.81 -10.06
N ALA A 949 29.71 3.49 -9.49
CA ALA A 949 29.81 2.93 -8.14
C ALA A 949 30.89 3.62 -7.31
N ASP A 950 30.64 3.77 -6.01
CA ASP A 950 31.66 4.21 -5.06
C ASP A 950 32.75 3.14 -4.91
N LYS A 951 34.03 3.53 -4.99
CA LYS A 951 35.14 2.58 -4.93
C LYS A 951 35.33 1.96 -3.55
N VAL A 952 34.96 2.66 -2.48
CA VAL A 952 35.22 2.20 -1.11
C VAL A 952 34.15 1.21 -0.67
N SER A 953 32.88 1.58 -0.80
CA SER A 953 31.75 0.76 -0.37
C SER A 953 31.26 -0.23 -1.43
N HIS A 954 31.73 -0.10 -2.69
CA HIS A 954 31.20 -0.80 -3.86
C HIS A 954 29.71 -0.56 -4.12
N ARG A 955 29.07 0.41 -3.44
CA ARG A 955 27.67 0.74 -3.67
C ARG A 955 27.48 1.33 -5.05
N ILE A 956 26.45 0.87 -5.76
CA ILE A 956 26.02 1.47 -7.02
C ILE A 956 25.28 2.76 -6.66
N ILE A 957 25.84 3.88 -7.11
CA ILE A 957 25.32 5.23 -6.82
C ILE A 957 24.67 5.87 -8.05
N GLY A 958 24.78 5.24 -9.22
CA GLY A 958 24.02 5.64 -10.39
C GLY A 958 24.08 4.64 -11.54
N VAL A 959 23.05 4.64 -12.37
CA VAL A 959 22.95 3.83 -13.59
C VAL A 959 22.39 4.70 -14.72
N HIS A 960 23.02 4.67 -15.89
CA HIS A 960 22.73 5.57 -17.01
C HIS A 960 22.55 4.77 -18.30
N TYR A 961 21.60 5.20 -19.12
CA TYR A 961 21.06 4.43 -20.23
C TYR A 961 20.99 5.28 -21.50
N LEU A 962 21.39 4.68 -22.62
CA LEU A 962 20.91 5.00 -23.95
C LEU A 962 20.56 3.67 -24.61
N ALA A 963 19.31 3.25 -24.55
CA ALA A 963 18.88 1.94 -25.03
C ALA A 963 17.39 1.96 -25.36
N ASP A 964 16.95 1.13 -26.30
CA ASP A 964 15.53 0.78 -26.40
C ASP A 964 15.11 0.01 -25.14
N HIS A 965 13.88 0.25 -24.67
CA HIS A 965 13.28 -0.31 -23.45
C HIS A 965 13.93 0.16 -22.14
N ALA A 966 14.65 1.30 -22.14
CA ALA A 966 15.20 1.88 -20.93
C ALA A 966 14.12 2.25 -19.91
N ASP A 967 12.91 2.58 -20.37
CA ASP A 967 11.70 2.83 -19.57
C ASP A 967 11.35 1.68 -18.61
N THR A 968 11.64 0.44 -18.99
CA THR A 968 11.43 -0.76 -18.18
C THR A 968 12.71 -1.25 -17.53
N LEU A 969 13.85 -1.21 -18.22
CA LEU A 969 15.16 -1.62 -17.69
C LEU A 969 15.60 -0.77 -16.49
N ILE A 970 15.21 0.50 -16.45
CA ILE A 970 15.56 1.41 -15.35
C ILE A 970 14.98 0.96 -14.01
N GLY A 971 13.90 0.17 -13.99
CA GLY A 971 13.31 -0.33 -12.76
C GLY A 971 14.31 -1.11 -11.90
N GLU A 972 15.17 -1.92 -12.52
CA GLU A 972 16.23 -2.64 -11.80
C GLU A 972 17.31 -1.67 -11.29
N GLY A 973 17.69 -0.68 -12.10
CA GLY A 973 18.62 0.37 -11.69
C GLY A 973 18.12 1.18 -10.50
N VAL A 974 16.81 1.48 -10.45
CA VAL A 974 16.16 2.12 -9.30
C VAL A 974 16.33 1.27 -8.05
N MET A 975 16.11 -0.04 -8.14
CA MET A 975 16.33 -0.93 -7.00
C MET A 975 17.80 -1.01 -6.59
N MET A 976 18.75 -0.95 -7.55
CA MET A 976 20.18 -0.92 -7.24
C MET A 976 20.57 0.33 -6.45
N VAL A 977 20.11 1.52 -6.87
CA VAL A 977 20.48 2.79 -6.24
C VAL A 977 19.69 3.02 -4.95
N ALA A 978 18.36 2.88 -4.99
CA ALA A 978 17.50 3.13 -3.83
C ALA A 978 17.71 2.09 -2.72
N GLY A 979 17.94 0.83 -3.10
CA GLY A 979 18.27 -0.28 -2.19
C GLY A 979 19.75 -0.35 -1.79
N GLU A 980 20.57 0.62 -2.23
CA GLU A 980 22.00 0.73 -1.90
C GLU A 980 22.79 -0.56 -2.19
N LEU A 981 22.42 -1.25 -3.27
CA LEU A 981 23.04 -2.52 -3.66
C LEU A 981 24.51 -2.31 -4.03
N THR A 982 25.32 -3.31 -3.70
CA THR A 982 26.73 -3.31 -4.06
C THR A 982 26.96 -4.00 -5.40
N LEU A 983 28.07 -3.67 -6.05
CA LEU A 983 28.55 -4.41 -7.21
C LEU A 983 28.65 -5.92 -6.93
N ASP A 984 29.02 -6.31 -5.71
CA ASP A 984 29.13 -7.72 -5.32
C ASP A 984 27.77 -8.43 -5.32
N THR A 985 26.72 -7.78 -4.82
CA THR A 985 25.34 -8.30 -4.85
C THR A 985 24.85 -8.48 -6.28
N VAL A 986 24.98 -7.44 -7.12
CA VAL A 986 24.52 -7.49 -8.52
C VAL A 986 25.33 -8.49 -9.35
N ALA A 987 26.63 -8.63 -9.07
CA ALA A 987 27.49 -9.60 -9.74
C ALA A 987 27.10 -11.07 -9.48
N GLN A 988 26.51 -11.36 -8.32
CA GLN A 988 26.06 -12.69 -7.91
C GLN A 988 24.62 -13.00 -8.33
N ALA A 989 23.83 -11.98 -8.64
CA ALA A 989 22.46 -12.16 -9.11
C ALA A 989 22.43 -12.89 -10.46
N ILE A 990 21.56 -13.90 -10.55
CA ILE A 990 21.33 -14.68 -11.77
C ILE A 990 20.28 -13.95 -12.60
N HIS A 991 20.73 -13.29 -13.67
CA HIS A 991 19.85 -12.59 -14.60
C HIS A 991 19.42 -13.55 -15.72
N PRO A 992 18.18 -13.44 -16.24
CA PRO A 992 17.69 -14.27 -17.33
C PRO A 992 18.48 -14.03 -18.63
N HIS A 993 18.67 -15.07 -19.44
CA HIS A 993 19.37 -15.00 -20.72
C HIS A 993 18.50 -15.58 -21.86
N PRO A 994 18.42 -14.94 -23.05
CA PRO A 994 19.02 -13.65 -23.39
C PRO A 994 18.12 -12.46 -23.00
N THR A 995 18.66 -11.50 -22.23
CA THR A 995 17.96 -10.25 -21.88
C THR A 995 18.93 -9.09 -21.72
N GLN A 996 18.51 -7.84 -21.93
CA GLN A 996 19.38 -6.68 -21.72
C GLN A 996 19.78 -6.52 -20.24
N THR A 997 19.00 -7.03 -19.28
CA THR A 997 19.32 -6.94 -17.84
C THR A 997 20.55 -7.77 -17.46
N GLU A 998 20.90 -8.81 -18.23
CA GLU A 998 22.09 -9.62 -17.97
C GLU A 998 23.40 -8.82 -18.01
N LEU A 999 23.40 -7.70 -18.74
CA LEU A 999 24.51 -6.76 -18.80
C LEU A 999 24.84 -6.18 -17.43
N PHE A 1000 23.88 -5.97 -16.53
CA PHE A 1000 24.16 -5.43 -15.20
C PHE A 1000 25.08 -6.36 -14.40
N GLY A 1001 24.76 -7.66 -14.36
CA GLY A 1001 25.60 -8.66 -13.71
C GLY A 1001 27.01 -8.75 -14.32
N ASP A 1002 27.11 -8.72 -15.66
CA ASP A 1002 28.41 -8.76 -16.34
C ASP A 1002 29.25 -7.49 -16.08
N MET A 1003 28.62 -6.32 -16.17
CA MET A 1003 29.23 -5.03 -15.86
C MET A 1003 29.74 -5.00 -14.41
N ALA A 1004 28.93 -5.44 -13.44
CA ALA A 1004 29.33 -5.51 -12.04
C ALA A 1004 30.56 -6.41 -11.84
N ARG A 1005 30.57 -7.63 -12.40
CA ARG A 1005 31.73 -8.55 -12.35
C ARG A 1005 32.99 -7.93 -12.97
N ARG A 1006 32.85 -7.28 -14.13
CA ARG A 1006 33.97 -6.62 -14.84
C ARG A 1006 34.53 -5.46 -14.03
N LEU A 1007 33.66 -4.63 -13.43
CA LEU A 1007 34.07 -3.49 -12.62
C LEU A 1007 34.80 -3.96 -11.35
N LEU A 1008 34.25 -4.93 -10.61
CA LEU A 1008 34.91 -5.55 -9.45
C LEU A 1008 36.28 -6.13 -9.79
N SER A 1009 36.38 -6.82 -10.94
CA SER A 1009 37.67 -7.33 -11.43
C SER A 1009 38.68 -6.21 -11.67
N ARG A 1010 38.23 -5.06 -12.22
CA ARG A 1010 39.08 -3.88 -12.43
C ARG A 1010 39.49 -3.22 -11.12
N LEU A 1011 38.59 -3.06 -10.16
CA LEU A 1011 38.88 -2.49 -8.84
C LEU A 1011 39.91 -3.35 -8.08
N ARG A 1012 39.69 -4.67 -7.97
CA ARG A 1012 40.65 -5.60 -7.34
C ARG A 1012 42.04 -5.56 -7.98
N ARG A 1013 42.11 -5.40 -9.30
CA ARG A 1013 43.41 -5.25 -10.00
C ARG A 1013 44.08 -3.92 -9.68
N ALA A 1014 43.32 -2.83 -9.57
CA ALA A 1014 43.84 -1.52 -9.20
C ALA A 1014 44.39 -1.53 -7.76
N GLU A 1015 43.66 -2.13 -6.82
CA GLU A 1015 44.11 -2.30 -5.43
C GLU A 1015 45.41 -3.12 -5.33
N LYS A 1016 45.49 -4.26 -6.03
CA LYS A 1016 46.72 -5.07 -6.08
C LYS A 1016 47.91 -4.29 -6.62
N ARG A 1017 47.71 -3.43 -7.63
CA ARG A 1017 48.77 -2.57 -8.18
C ARG A 1017 49.17 -1.49 -7.18
N ALA A 1018 48.21 -0.85 -6.52
CA ALA A 1018 48.47 0.17 -5.50
C ALA A 1018 49.22 -0.43 -4.30
N ALA A 1019 48.82 -1.62 -3.83
CA ALA A 1019 49.52 -2.35 -2.78
C ALA A 1019 50.94 -2.76 -3.18
N LYS A 1020 51.18 -3.09 -4.46
CA LYS A 1020 52.52 -3.38 -4.99
C LYS A 1020 53.39 -2.12 -5.14
N ALA A 1021 52.80 -0.96 -5.43
CA ALA A 1021 53.53 0.31 -5.54
C ALA A 1021 53.87 0.95 -4.19
N LYS A 1022 53.11 0.61 -3.13
CA LYS A 1022 53.39 1.02 -1.75
C LYS A 1022 54.42 0.13 -1.03
N LYS A 1023 54.69 -1.06 -1.57
CA LYS A 1023 55.76 -1.98 -1.13
C LYS A 1023 57.02 -1.70 -1.95
#